data_AF-A0A8H3L7F5-F1
#
_entry.id   AF-A0A8H3L7F5-F1
#
_cell.length_a   1.000
_cell.length_b   1.000
_cell.length_c   1.000
_cell.angle_alpha   90.00
_cell.angle_beta   90.00
_cell.angle_gamma   90.00
#
_symmetry.space_group_name_H-M   'P 1'
#
loop_
_entity.id
_entity.type
_entity.pdbx_description
1 polymer ?
#
loop_
_entity_poly.entity_id
_entity_poly.type
_entity_poly.pdbx_seq_one_letter_code
_entity_poly.pdbx_strand_id
1 'polypeptide(L)'
;MYKASSIFTNINELPFNNEERTKLRIFFAYNDATKVEAILSTITEDEAKVEFLMGYVDKSRDEHPGKFAKKEIIEFWKNLDRAEIIFQLNESLSSDYLEYLEIKEEQGLEFNLRPAISSKNNIYACRRKDINLDMNVWSAVTEDFIGVLCLPNNVFFLGDKGLGSFLLIRNCYKELTTVMFERDISKFGCIITGTPGIGKTYFGLYLLYCIRLCHPDATIVWQLADSDTHRCYQFMPDGNVLVGGIAQFYDSISNENNYYIVDAQKPEKSSAYVILLTSPKAELYNSLWKSEGITKYYMPIWNDEEILTLWNVHYKEMKDENGDTFTNEKFEMLMGRWGLIPRVLKKWNDELYSETEFDKLINEVDLMKCLKSVNEEGMSKDSASGRLIHIVVEPNFRKYKFCFASSFVSDSLINAYERYHHSSVRDFLQSSYSEPKASGLRGNLFEDYAHRQLQKGGTFRIRELTKGVTSTEIMDKKMDKLDYNWFDTLRNVDANSYNRPRSKIFESTDSFVFNSQENTLDLFQVTVSKAHGVKVKGLEKIKTHVWNGNIKLYFVVPSDKFDDYPWQSYRGLNNLVSYSHSPWIDDLRQYVLDINLREFYSNNDNNDIQTSVEQCNDNLTRAYYTTQSSRGRWRRTKKQQDESITQLYLLNEELICITEGKLPLWDCHDREDLLHES
;
A
#
# COMPACT_ATOMS: atom_id res chain seq x y z
N MET A 1 51.63 -13.48 12.16
CA MET A 1 51.72 -12.27 11.31
C MET A 1 50.98 -12.56 10.03
N TYR A 2 49.76 -12.04 9.85
CA TYR A 2 49.06 -12.12 8.56
C TYR A 2 49.77 -11.17 7.59
N LYS A 3 50.29 -11.69 6.47
CA LYS A 3 50.81 -10.85 5.37
C LYS A 3 49.64 -10.04 4.82
N ALA A 4 49.77 -8.71 4.79
CA ALA A 4 48.82 -7.88 4.08
C ALA A 4 48.82 -8.28 2.59
N SER A 5 47.63 -8.53 2.03
CA SER A 5 47.44 -8.89 0.63
C SER A 5 48.00 -7.77 -0.26
N SER A 6 48.91 -8.14 -1.16
CA SER A 6 49.60 -7.21 -2.07
C SER A 6 48.73 -6.73 -3.23
N ILE A 7 47.57 -7.38 -3.43
CA ILE A 7 46.65 -7.10 -4.54
C ILE A 7 46.14 -5.66 -4.56
N PHE A 8 45.85 -5.07 -3.40
CA PHE A 8 45.33 -3.70 -3.31
C PHE A 8 46.39 -2.65 -3.65
N THR A 9 47.66 -2.95 -3.37
CA THR A 9 48.79 -2.13 -3.80
C THR A 9 48.94 -2.21 -5.32
N ASN A 10 48.89 -3.41 -5.88
CA ASN A 10 48.97 -3.63 -7.34
C ASN A 10 47.84 -2.90 -8.09
N ILE A 11 46.59 -2.94 -7.59
CA ILE A 11 45.45 -2.24 -8.23
C ILE A 11 45.67 -0.71 -8.27
N ASN A 12 46.41 -0.15 -7.32
CA ASN A 12 46.68 1.29 -7.26
C ASN A 12 47.81 1.72 -8.19
N GLU A 13 48.80 0.85 -8.36
CA GLU A 13 50.00 1.11 -9.15
C GLU A 13 49.79 0.81 -10.65
N LEU A 14 48.86 -0.08 -10.99
CA LEU A 14 48.52 -0.43 -12.37
C LEU A 14 47.62 0.62 -13.07
N PRO A 15 47.70 0.74 -14.41
CA PRO A 15 47.05 1.80 -15.19
C PRO A 15 45.55 1.55 -15.44
N PHE A 16 44.78 1.30 -14.39
CA PHE A 16 43.32 1.17 -14.43
C PHE A 16 42.62 2.54 -14.37
N ASN A 17 41.46 2.65 -15.01
CA ASN A 17 40.56 3.79 -14.79
C ASN A 17 39.85 3.69 -13.42
N ASN A 18 39.20 4.78 -12.97
CA ASN A 18 38.58 4.83 -11.64
C ASN A 18 37.46 3.78 -11.45
N GLU A 19 36.74 3.42 -12.50
CA GLU A 19 35.66 2.44 -12.45
C GLU A 19 36.21 1.02 -12.33
N GLU A 20 37.23 0.67 -13.12
CA GLU A 20 37.95 -0.60 -13.08
C GLU A 20 38.62 -0.83 -11.72
N ARG A 21 39.28 0.19 -11.16
CA ARG A 21 39.87 0.11 -9.81
C ARG A 21 38.83 -0.19 -8.75
N THR A 22 37.66 0.45 -8.85
CA THR A 22 36.56 0.24 -7.90
C THR A 22 36.01 -1.18 -8.01
N LYS A 23 35.79 -1.67 -9.24
CA LYS A 23 35.35 -3.05 -9.51
C LYS A 23 36.32 -4.09 -8.94
N LEU A 24 37.63 -3.94 -9.19
CA LEU A 24 38.66 -4.86 -8.69
C LEU A 24 38.78 -4.83 -7.16
N ARG A 25 38.70 -3.65 -6.55
CA ARG A 25 38.73 -3.50 -5.08
C ARG A 25 37.55 -4.19 -4.41
N ILE A 26 36.34 -4.00 -4.96
CA ILE A 26 35.14 -4.67 -4.45
C ILE A 26 35.29 -6.18 -4.60
N PHE A 27 35.75 -6.64 -5.76
CA PHE A 27 35.93 -8.07 -6.02
C PHE A 27 36.91 -8.73 -5.01
N PHE A 28 38.11 -8.18 -4.84
CA PHE A 28 39.11 -8.76 -3.94
C PHE A 28 38.90 -8.43 -2.45
N ALA A 29 37.95 -7.56 -2.09
CA ALA A 29 37.55 -7.37 -0.69
C ALA A 29 36.86 -8.63 -0.12
N TYR A 30 36.28 -9.48 -0.98
CA TYR A 30 35.49 -10.64 -0.58
C TYR A 30 35.99 -11.97 -1.17
N ASN A 31 37.07 -11.95 -1.96
CA ASN A 31 37.64 -13.12 -2.62
C ASN A 31 39.13 -13.29 -2.29
N ASP A 32 39.59 -14.53 -2.16
CA ASP A 32 40.99 -14.84 -1.87
C ASP A 32 41.89 -14.47 -3.04
N ALA A 33 42.83 -13.54 -2.79
CA ALA A 33 43.77 -13.04 -3.79
C ALA A 33 45.04 -13.89 -3.92
N THR A 34 45.27 -14.90 -3.08
CA THR A 34 46.57 -15.59 -2.97
C THR A 34 47.04 -16.21 -4.29
N LYS A 35 46.14 -16.86 -5.05
CA LYS A 35 46.47 -17.45 -6.36
C LYS A 35 46.70 -16.38 -7.43
N VAL A 36 45.93 -15.30 -7.38
CA VAL A 36 46.05 -14.18 -8.32
C VAL A 36 47.36 -13.45 -8.10
N GLU A 37 47.74 -13.20 -6.84
CA GLU A 37 49.03 -12.59 -6.49
C GLU A 37 50.21 -13.45 -6.94
N ALA A 38 50.11 -14.78 -6.77
CA ALA A 38 51.15 -15.70 -7.26
C ALA A 38 51.34 -15.61 -8.77
N ILE A 39 50.25 -15.56 -9.54
CA ILE A 39 50.31 -15.45 -11.01
C ILE A 39 50.76 -14.04 -11.43
N LEU A 40 50.24 -12.98 -10.81
CA LEU A 40 50.66 -11.61 -11.08
C LEU A 40 52.16 -11.40 -10.90
N SER A 41 52.76 -12.07 -9.92
CA SER A 41 54.21 -12.02 -9.69
C SER A 41 55.04 -12.63 -10.83
N THR A 42 54.42 -13.42 -11.70
CA THR A 42 55.06 -14.03 -12.89
C THR A 42 54.88 -13.20 -14.16
N ILE A 43 54.00 -12.19 -14.15
CA ILE A 43 53.75 -11.31 -15.29
C ILE A 43 54.62 -10.05 -15.14
N THR A 44 55.42 -9.73 -16.14
CA THR A 44 56.34 -8.59 -16.09
C THR A 44 55.74 -7.29 -16.63
N GLU A 45 54.87 -7.39 -17.64
CA GLU A 45 54.27 -6.22 -18.30
C GLU A 45 52.98 -5.78 -17.62
N ASP A 46 52.85 -4.48 -17.36
CA ASP A 46 51.69 -3.93 -16.66
C ASP A 46 50.40 -3.99 -17.48
N GLU A 47 50.48 -3.88 -18.81
CA GLU A 47 49.32 -4.09 -19.70
C GLU A 47 48.80 -5.53 -19.63
N ALA A 48 49.69 -6.52 -19.63
CA ALA A 48 49.32 -7.92 -19.48
C ALA A 48 48.77 -8.25 -18.07
N LYS A 49 49.23 -7.56 -17.02
CA LYS A 49 48.63 -7.66 -15.67
C LYS A 49 47.22 -7.09 -15.63
N VAL A 50 47.00 -5.96 -16.31
CA VAL A 50 45.66 -5.34 -16.45
C VAL A 50 44.72 -6.28 -17.19
N GLU A 51 45.13 -6.82 -18.33
CA GLU A 51 44.33 -7.77 -19.13
C GLU A 51 44.04 -9.05 -18.35
N PHE A 52 45.04 -9.61 -17.66
CA PHE A 52 44.86 -10.77 -16.79
C PHE A 52 43.87 -10.50 -15.65
N LEU A 53 43.97 -9.36 -14.97
CA LEU A 53 43.08 -9.03 -13.85
C LEU A 53 41.63 -8.80 -14.31
N MET A 54 41.44 -8.12 -15.44
CA MET A 54 40.12 -7.91 -16.02
C MET A 54 39.53 -9.24 -16.51
N GLY A 55 40.32 -10.04 -17.23
CA GLY A 55 39.90 -11.37 -17.70
C GLY A 55 39.66 -12.37 -16.56
N TYR A 56 40.38 -12.26 -15.44
CA TYR A 56 40.15 -13.09 -14.25
C TYR A 56 38.85 -12.72 -13.55
N VAL A 57 38.55 -11.43 -13.39
CA VAL A 57 37.26 -10.98 -12.85
C VAL A 57 36.12 -11.45 -13.75
N ASP A 58 36.26 -11.33 -15.07
CA ASP A 58 35.23 -11.76 -16.00
C ASP A 58 35.06 -13.28 -16.04
N LYS A 59 36.14 -14.09 -15.99
CA LYS A 59 36.03 -15.56 -15.88
C LYS A 59 35.57 -16.05 -14.52
N SER A 60 35.96 -15.39 -13.43
CA SER A 60 35.54 -15.76 -12.07
C SER A 60 34.07 -15.47 -11.78
N ARG A 61 33.42 -14.61 -12.58
CA ARG A 61 31.97 -14.43 -12.60
C ARG A 61 31.24 -15.66 -13.14
N ASP A 62 31.88 -16.44 -14.01
CA ASP A 62 31.34 -17.67 -14.60
C ASP A 62 31.72 -18.95 -13.81
N GLU A 63 32.81 -18.94 -13.04
CA GLU A 63 33.41 -20.18 -12.51
C GLU A 63 33.14 -20.53 -11.03
N HIS A 64 32.45 -19.68 -10.26
CA HIS A 64 32.13 -20.01 -8.86
C HIS A 64 30.63 -20.23 -8.68
N PRO A 65 30.15 -21.48 -8.53
CA PRO A 65 28.75 -21.73 -8.22
C PRO A 65 28.39 -21.03 -6.90
N GLY A 66 27.12 -20.63 -6.78
CA GLY A 66 26.59 -20.08 -5.53
C GLY A 66 26.96 -20.98 -4.35
N LYS A 67 27.27 -20.39 -3.20
CA LYS A 67 27.62 -21.16 -2.00
C LYS A 67 26.34 -21.68 -1.38
N PHE A 68 26.38 -22.79 -0.66
CA PHE A 68 25.22 -23.22 0.12
C PHE A 68 24.79 -22.11 1.09
N ALA A 69 23.49 -21.84 1.12
CA ALA A 69 22.89 -20.91 2.07
C ALA A 69 23.05 -21.44 3.50
N LYS A 70 22.76 -20.58 4.48
CA LYS A 70 22.77 -20.98 5.90
C LYS A 70 21.76 -22.11 6.14
N LYS A 71 22.04 -22.94 7.15
CA LYS A 71 21.22 -24.12 7.48
C LYS A 71 19.75 -23.75 7.67
N GLU A 72 19.47 -22.61 8.32
CA GLU A 72 18.13 -22.14 8.64
C GLU A 72 17.31 -21.82 7.38
N ILE A 73 17.94 -21.29 6.32
CA ILE A 73 17.30 -21.00 5.03
C ILE A 73 16.99 -22.31 4.29
N ILE A 74 17.92 -23.26 4.31
CA ILE A 74 17.73 -24.58 3.72
C ILE A 74 16.60 -25.32 4.44
N GLU A 75 16.55 -25.22 5.78
CA GLU A 75 15.50 -25.81 6.60
C GLU A 75 14.13 -25.18 6.33
N PHE A 76 14.06 -23.85 6.16
CA PHE A 76 12.87 -23.15 5.67
C PHE A 76 12.37 -23.73 4.35
N TRP A 77 13.25 -23.82 3.34
CA TRP A 77 12.84 -24.28 2.02
C TRP A 77 12.40 -25.75 2.00
N LYS A 78 13.09 -26.62 2.75
CA LYS A 78 12.76 -28.04 2.87
C LYS A 78 11.45 -28.32 3.58
N ASN A 79 10.95 -27.39 4.38
CA ASN A 79 9.72 -27.56 5.16
C ASN A 79 8.58 -26.66 4.67
N LEU A 80 8.79 -25.88 3.60
CA LEU A 80 7.77 -24.95 3.10
C LEU A 80 6.53 -25.67 2.54
N ASP A 81 6.70 -26.86 1.98
CA ASP A 81 5.63 -27.76 1.52
C ASP A 81 4.77 -28.31 2.66
N ARG A 82 5.29 -28.30 3.90
CA ARG A 82 4.58 -28.69 5.12
C ARG A 82 3.87 -27.52 5.81
N ALA A 83 3.96 -26.31 5.27
CA ALA A 83 3.27 -25.17 5.83
C ALA A 83 1.74 -25.35 5.73
N GLU A 84 1.04 -25.03 6.81
CA GLU A 84 -0.41 -25.15 6.93
C GLU A 84 -1.08 -23.79 6.71
N ILE A 85 -2.29 -23.77 6.17
CA ILE A 85 -3.10 -22.54 6.10
C ILE A 85 -4.21 -22.66 7.13
N ILE A 86 -4.18 -21.81 8.15
CA ILE A 86 -5.20 -21.73 9.19
C ILE A 86 -6.18 -20.63 8.80
N PHE A 87 -7.48 -20.88 8.92
CA PHE A 87 -8.51 -19.88 8.68
C PHE A 87 -9.07 -19.36 10.00
N GLN A 88 -9.17 -18.04 10.12
CA GLN A 88 -9.83 -17.41 11.24
C GLN A 88 -11.18 -16.86 10.79
N LEU A 89 -12.23 -17.16 11.56
CA LEU A 89 -13.55 -16.61 11.38
C LEU A 89 -13.68 -15.34 12.23
N ASN A 90 -14.08 -14.25 11.60
CA ASN A 90 -14.25 -12.96 12.28
C ASN A 90 -15.54 -12.89 13.12
N GLU A 91 -16.52 -13.76 12.86
CA GLU A 91 -17.75 -13.90 13.64
C GLU A 91 -18.07 -15.38 13.94
N SER A 92 -18.86 -15.64 14.98
CA SER A 92 -19.37 -16.99 15.25
C SER A 92 -20.37 -17.39 14.17
N LEU A 93 -20.08 -18.44 13.39
CA LEU A 93 -21.03 -19.00 12.44
C LEU A 93 -22.25 -19.59 13.18
N SER A 94 -23.45 -19.44 12.60
CA SER A 94 -24.61 -20.24 13.02
C SER A 94 -24.36 -21.72 12.71
N SER A 95 -24.95 -22.65 13.48
CA SER A 95 -24.80 -24.11 13.27
C SER A 95 -25.06 -24.54 11.82
N ASP A 96 -26.00 -23.85 11.17
CA ASP A 96 -26.49 -24.16 9.83
C ASP A 96 -25.43 -23.87 8.74
N TYR A 97 -24.49 -22.95 8.99
CA TYR A 97 -23.38 -22.64 8.07
C TYR A 97 -22.23 -23.65 8.17
N LEU A 98 -22.06 -24.29 9.33
CA LEU A 98 -21.08 -25.37 9.54
C LEU A 98 -21.53 -26.65 8.81
N GLU A 99 -22.83 -26.96 8.80
CA GLU A 99 -23.41 -28.02 7.96
C GLU A 99 -23.20 -27.73 6.46
N TYR A 100 -23.30 -26.47 6.01
CA TYR A 100 -23.10 -26.11 4.60
C TYR A 100 -21.65 -26.35 4.10
N LEU A 101 -20.66 -26.26 4.99
CA LEU A 101 -19.26 -26.59 4.68
C LEU A 101 -19.01 -28.11 4.60
N GLU A 102 -19.80 -28.93 5.31
CA GLU A 102 -19.81 -30.40 5.18
C GLU A 102 -20.44 -30.87 3.86
N ILE A 103 -21.33 -30.09 3.23
CA ILE A 103 -22.15 -30.52 2.09
C ILE A 103 -21.42 -30.46 0.72
N LYS A 104 -20.18 -29.94 0.65
CA LYS A 104 -19.39 -29.95 -0.62
C LYS A 104 -18.73 -31.30 -0.96
N GLU A 105 -19.17 -32.41 -0.38
CA GLU A 105 -18.84 -33.76 -0.87
C GLU A 105 -19.40 -34.05 -2.29
N GLU A 106 -20.39 -33.28 -2.76
CA GLU A 106 -21.11 -33.54 -4.02
C GLU A 106 -20.38 -33.11 -5.32
N GLN A 107 -19.04 -32.96 -5.34
CA GLN A 107 -18.27 -32.67 -6.57
C GLN A 107 -16.90 -33.35 -6.66
N GLY A 108 -16.63 -34.41 -5.87
CA GLY A 108 -15.37 -35.15 -5.93
C GLY A 108 -14.15 -34.39 -5.39
N LEU A 109 -14.38 -33.39 -4.54
CA LEU A 109 -13.36 -32.64 -3.80
C LEU A 109 -13.53 -32.91 -2.30
N GLU A 110 -12.62 -33.68 -1.71
CA GLU A 110 -12.65 -34.01 -0.28
C GLU A 110 -11.92 -32.89 0.50
N PHE A 111 -12.68 -31.93 1.04
CA PHE A 111 -12.13 -30.94 1.97
C PHE A 111 -12.28 -31.48 3.39
N ASN A 112 -11.18 -31.96 3.99
CA ASN A 112 -11.19 -32.34 5.41
C ASN A 112 -11.06 -31.07 6.27
N LEU A 113 -12.09 -30.22 6.26
CA LEU A 113 -12.31 -29.13 7.21
C LEU A 113 -12.73 -29.74 8.56
N ARG A 114 -11.93 -30.62 9.15
CA ARG A 114 -12.09 -30.94 10.57
C ARG A 114 -11.52 -29.77 11.35
N PRO A 115 -12.33 -28.85 11.90
CA PRO A 115 -11.81 -27.90 12.85
C PRO A 115 -11.10 -28.69 13.94
N ALA A 116 -9.81 -28.42 14.15
CA ALA A 116 -9.19 -28.72 15.42
C ALA A 116 -9.83 -27.75 16.43
N ILE A 117 -11.00 -28.12 16.96
CA ILE A 117 -11.83 -27.25 17.80
C ILE A 117 -11.06 -26.91 19.07
N SER A 118 -10.72 -25.63 19.25
CA SER A 118 -10.87 -24.96 20.53
C SER A 118 -12.10 -24.07 20.40
N SER A 119 -13.17 -24.40 21.15
CA SER A 119 -14.38 -23.57 21.24
C SER A 119 -14.13 -22.22 21.92
N LYS A 120 -12.91 -21.99 22.43
CA LYS A 120 -12.43 -20.66 22.82
C LYS A 120 -11.78 -20.01 21.61
N ASN A 121 -12.42 -18.96 21.07
CA ASN A 121 -11.88 -17.94 20.15
C ASN A 121 -12.26 -18.02 18.65
N ASN A 122 -13.28 -18.78 18.21
CA ASN A 122 -13.73 -18.82 16.80
C ASN A 122 -12.62 -19.18 15.77
N ILE A 123 -11.68 -20.05 16.12
CA ILE A 123 -10.55 -20.42 15.26
C ILE A 123 -10.82 -21.80 14.63
N TYR A 124 -10.74 -21.89 13.29
CA TYR A 124 -11.02 -23.11 12.53
C TYR A 124 -9.81 -23.48 11.67
N ALA A 125 -9.03 -24.46 12.10
CA ALA A 125 -7.88 -24.94 11.33
C ALA A 125 -8.33 -25.91 10.22
N CYS A 126 -7.98 -25.62 8.97
CA CYS A 126 -8.09 -26.56 7.85
C CYS A 126 -6.71 -27.17 7.58
N ARG A 127 -6.59 -28.51 7.58
CA ARG A 127 -5.35 -29.18 7.17
C ARG A 127 -5.49 -29.69 5.75
N ARG A 128 -4.60 -29.25 4.86
CA ARG A 128 -4.63 -29.47 3.41
C ARG A 128 -4.10 -30.83 2.97
N LYS A 129 -4.23 -31.91 3.75
CA LYS A 129 -3.58 -33.18 3.37
C LYS A 129 -4.12 -33.82 2.08
N ASP A 130 -5.28 -33.39 1.57
CA ASP A 130 -5.95 -34.07 0.45
C ASP A 130 -6.34 -33.18 -0.76
N ILE A 131 -5.85 -31.93 -0.88
CA ILE A 131 -6.35 -31.02 -1.94
C ILE A 131 -5.47 -30.98 -3.19
N ASN A 132 -5.96 -31.64 -4.25
CA ASN A 132 -5.54 -31.46 -5.63
C ASN A 132 -6.16 -30.15 -6.15
N LEU A 133 -5.42 -29.03 -6.10
CA LEU A 133 -6.02 -27.70 -5.95
C LEU A 133 -5.95 -26.88 -7.24
N ASP A 134 -7.11 -26.68 -7.87
CA ASP A 134 -7.36 -25.58 -8.78
C ASP A 134 -7.46 -24.27 -7.97
N MET A 135 -6.57 -23.31 -8.23
CA MET A 135 -6.51 -22.02 -7.53
C MET A 135 -7.81 -21.20 -7.68
N ASN A 136 -8.59 -21.42 -8.73
CA ASN A 136 -9.87 -20.75 -8.93
C ASN A 136 -10.91 -21.22 -7.89
N VAL A 137 -10.93 -22.51 -7.60
CA VAL A 137 -11.85 -23.11 -6.61
C VAL A 137 -11.48 -22.63 -5.19
N TRP A 138 -10.19 -22.50 -4.91
CA TRP A 138 -9.69 -22.00 -3.62
C TRP A 138 -10.08 -20.55 -3.34
N SER A 139 -9.99 -19.70 -4.35
CA SER A 139 -10.38 -18.29 -4.22
C SER A 139 -11.88 -18.15 -3.94
N ALA A 140 -12.73 -18.93 -4.61
CA ALA A 140 -14.18 -18.89 -4.43
C ALA A 140 -14.68 -19.44 -3.08
N VAL A 141 -13.97 -20.40 -2.47
CA VAL A 141 -14.38 -21.00 -1.19
C VAL A 141 -13.95 -20.17 0.02
N THR A 142 -12.93 -19.32 -0.15
CA THR A 142 -12.27 -18.63 0.97
C THR A 142 -12.44 -17.11 0.94
N GLU A 143 -13.41 -16.60 0.16
CA GLU A 143 -13.65 -15.16 -0.03
C GLU A 143 -13.91 -14.44 1.30
N ASP A 144 -14.64 -15.10 2.22
CA ASP A 144 -15.03 -14.57 3.53
C ASP A 144 -14.07 -14.97 4.68
N PHE A 145 -12.95 -15.65 4.40
CA PHE A 145 -12.05 -16.16 5.43
C PHE A 145 -10.66 -15.51 5.35
N ILE A 146 -10.18 -15.02 6.50
CA ILE A 146 -8.80 -14.59 6.66
C ILE A 146 -7.92 -15.82 6.87
N GLY A 147 -7.05 -16.10 5.89
CA GLY A 147 -6.08 -17.18 5.98
C GLY A 147 -4.77 -16.71 6.60
N VAL A 148 -4.12 -17.58 7.36
CA VAL A 148 -2.76 -17.41 7.88
C VAL A 148 -1.93 -18.61 7.43
N LEU A 149 -0.87 -18.36 6.67
CA LEU A 149 0.12 -19.37 6.32
C LEU A 149 1.07 -19.55 7.52
N CYS A 150 1.11 -20.76 8.06
CA CYS A 150 1.88 -21.15 9.23
C CYS A 150 3.00 -22.11 8.82
N LEU A 151 4.24 -21.70 9.03
CA LEU A 151 5.39 -22.60 8.90
C LEU A 151 5.44 -23.59 10.08
N PRO A 152 6.09 -24.75 9.92
CA PRO A 152 6.30 -25.67 11.02
C PRO A 152 7.05 -25.05 12.21
N ASN A 153 6.87 -25.61 13.40
CA ASN A 153 7.52 -25.13 14.63
C ASN A 153 9.03 -24.93 14.44
N ASN A 154 9.55 -23.81 14.96
CA ASN A 154 10.95 -23.39 14.84
C ASN A 154 11.47 -23.14 13.41
N VAL A 155 10.59 -23.11 12.40
CA VAL A 155 10.92 -22.71 11.03
C VAL A 155 10.48 -21.28 10.80
N PHE A 156 11.38 -20.45 10.28
CA PHE A 156 11.13 -19.03 10.04
C PHE A 156 11.29 -18.71 8.55
N PHE A 157 10.54 -17.74 8.04
CA PHE A 157 10.65 -17.33 6.64
C PHE A 157 12.09 -16.89 6.32
N LEU A 158 12.66 -17.46 5.26
CA LEU A 158 14.08 -17.25 4.88
C LEU A 158 15.07 -17.50 6.03
N GLY A 159 14.72 -18.37 7.00
CA GLY A 159 15.55 -18.66 8.16
C GLY A 159 15.74 -17.47 9.12
N ASP A 160 14.96 -16.40 8.99
CA ASP A 160 15.09 -15.19 9.79
C ASP A 160 13.98 -15.11 10.85
N LYS A 161 14.36 -15.16 12.13
CA LYS A 161 13.42 -15.01 13.25
C LYS A 161 12.67 -13.69 13.22
N GLY A 162 13.29 -12.64 12.68
CA GLY A 162 12.64 -11.35 12.46
C GLY A 162 11.50 -11.47 11.46
N LEU A 163 11.58 -12.34 10.45
CA LEU A 163 10.48 -12.60 9.52
C LEU A 163 9.44 -13.58 10.07
N GLY A 164 9.55 -14.06 11.31
CA GLY A 164 8.56 -14.93 11.95
C GLY A 164 8.22 -16.22 11.19
N SER A 165 7.18 -16.91 11.66
CA SER A 165 6.71 -18.21 11.14
C SER A 165 5.27 -18.15 10.61
N PHE A 166 4.63 -17.00 10.67
CA PHE A 166 3.23 -16.80 10.27
C PHE A 166 3.12 -15.68 9.25
N LEU A 167 2.29 -15.86 8.23
CA LEU A 167 2.04 -14.86 7.20
C LEU A 167 0.54 -14.72 6.94
N LEU A 168 -0.01 -13.52 7.12
CA LEU A 168 -1.39 -13.23 6.76
C LEU A 168 -1.58 -13.32 5.23
N ILE A 169 -2.54 -14.14 4.80
CA ILE A 169 -2.93 -14.30 3.40
C ILE A 169 -4.07 -13.34 3.09
N ARG A 170 -3.72 -12.26 2.41
CA ARG A 170 -4.68 -11.25 1.93
C ARG A 170 -5.51 -11.80 0.78
N ASN A 171 -6.75 -11.35 0.64
CA ASN A 171 -7.59 -11.76 -0.49
C ASN A 171 -6.95 -11.38 -1.84
N CYS A 172 -6.32 -10.21 -1.91
CA CYS A 172 -5.57 -9.81 -3.10
C CYS A 172 -4.38 -10.73 -3.43
N TYR A 173 -3.82 -11.47 -2.46
CA TYR A 173 -2.77 -12.43 -2.76
C TYR A 173 -3.32 -13.61 -3.57
N LYS A 174 -4.49 -14.13 -3.18
CA LYS A 174 -5.17 -15.25 -3.86
C LYS A 174 -5.58 -14.86 -5.28
N GLU A 175 -6.17 -13.67 -5.43
CA GLU A 175 -6.61 -13.15 -6.73
C GLU A 175 -5.44 -12.86 -7.66
N LEU A 176 -4.37 -12.22 -7.14
CA LEU A 176 -3.16 -11.93 -7.93
C LEU A 176 -2.44 -13.22 -8.37
N THR A 177 -2.26 -14.21 -7.49
CA THR A 177 -1.60 -15.46 -7.89
C THR A 177 -2.39 -16.20 -8.96
N THR A 178 -3.72 -16.21 -8.87
CA THR A 178 -4.60 -16.80 -9.88
C THR A 178 -4.36 -16.18 -11.26
N VAL A 179 -4.48 -14.85 -11.39
CA VAL A 179 -4.29 -14.17 -12.69
C VAL A 179 -2.84 -14.18 -13.18
N MET A 180 -1.87 -14.34 -12.28
CA MET A 180 -0.45 -14.49 -12.61
C MET A 180 -0.12 -15.88 -13.15
N PHE A 181 -0.75 -16.93 -12.61
CA PHE A 181 -0.48 -18.32 -12.98
C PHE A 181 -1.36 -18.86 -14.10
N GLU A 182 -2.41 -18.12 -14.51
CA GLU A 182 -3.05 -18.25 -15.82
C GLU A 182 -2.04 -17.92 -16.93
N ARG A 183 -1.11 -18.85 -17.17
CA ARG A 183 -0.04 -18.75 -18.17
C ARG A 183 -0.66 -18.88 -19.56
N ASP A 184 -0.56 -17.83 -20.35
CA ASP A 184 -0.58 -17.94 -21.81
C ASP A 184 0.89 -18.04 -22.26
N ILE A 185 1.16 -18.77 -23.36
CA ILE A 185 2.49 -18.93 -23.96
C ILE A 185 3.08 -17.54 -24.32
N SER A 186 2.24 -16.52 -24.50
CA SER A 186 2.64 -15.14 -24.73
C SER A 186 3.05 -14.35 -23.48
N LYS A 187 2.89 -14.88 -22.26
CA LYS A 187 3.20 -14.17 -21.00
C LYS A 187 4.58 -14.55 -20.48
N PHE A 188 5.46 -13.57 -20.45
CA PHE A 188 6.88 -13.69 -20.07
C PHE A 188 7.17 -13.26 -18.61
N GLY A 189 6.20 -12.63 -17.94
CA GLY A 189 6.35 -12.22 -16.56
C GLY A 189 5.34 -11.15 -16.13
N CYS A 190 5.50 -10.66 -14.90
CA CYS A 190 4.67 -9.60 -14.36
C CYS A 190 5.41 -8.62 -13.45
N ILE A 191 4.88 -7.41 -13.37
CA ILE A 191 5.32 -6.36 -12.45
C ILE A 191 4.21 -6.16 -11.42
N ILE A 192 4.51 -6.34 -10.14
CA ILE A 192 3.60 -6.06 -9.03
C ILE A 192 4.07 -4.77 -8.35
N THR A 193 3.27 -3.73 -8.49
CA THR A 193 3.52 -2.42 -7.87
C THR A 193 2.37 -1.93 -7.02
N GLY A 194 2.43 -0.73 -6.46
CA GLY A 194 1.42 -0.19 -5.56
C GLY A 194 2.05 0.60 -4.42
N THR A 195 1.20 1.20 -3.57
CA THR A 195 1.62 2.08 -2.47
C THR A 195 2.80 1.50 -1.67
N PRO A 196 3.85 2.26 -1.35
CA PRO A 196 4.95 1.78 -0.51
C PRO A 196 4.45 1.25 0.84
N GLY A 197 5.02 0.15 1.36
CA GLY A 197 4.71 -0.36 2.70
C GLY A 197 3.50 -1.28 2.83
N ILE A 198 2.80 -1.61 1.73
CA ILE A 198 1.63 -2.53 1.72
C ILE A 198 1.98 -4.03 1.79
N GLY A 199 3.27 -4.39 1.88
CA GLY A 199 3.72 -5.79 1.99
C GLY A 199 4.01 -6.53 0.68
N LYS A 200 4.55 -5.86 -0.36
CA LYS A 200 4.90 -6.53 -1.64
C LYS A 200 5.93 -7.65 -1.45
N THR A 201 6.95 -7.43 -0.61
CA THR A 201 7.95 -8.45 -0.25
C THR A 201 7.33 -9.69 0.40
N TYR A 202 6.30 -9.48 1.23
CA TYR A 202 5.52 -10.56 1.85
C TYR A 202 4.68 -11.34 0.86
N PHE A 203 4.14 -10.65 -0.14
CA PHE A 203 3.56 -11.35 -1.29
C PHE A 203 4.61 -12.23 -1.99
N GLY A 204 5.87 -11.80 -2.07
CA GLY A 204 7.00 -12.64 -2.51
C GLY A 204 7.19 -13.92 -1.68
N LEU A 205 7.05 -13.86 -0.35
CA LEU A 205 7.12 -15.05 0.52
C LEU A 205 5.95 -16.00 0.25
N TYR A 206 4.75 -15.46 0.06
CA TYR A 206 3.58 -16.25 -0.35
C TYR A 206 3.80 -16.88 -1.74
N LEU A 207 4.41 -16.16 -2.68
CA LEU A 207 4.76 -16.69 -3.99
C LEU A 207 5.75 -17.86 -3.93
N LEU A 208 6.74 -17.84 -3.03
CA LEU A 208 7.62 -19.01 -2.83
C LEU A 208 6.80 -20.26 -2.49
N TYR A 209 5.85 -20.12 -1.55
CA TYR A 209 4.97 -21.21 -1.15
C TYR A 209 4.13 -21.69 -2.32
N CYS A 210 3.45 -20.78 -3.03
CA CYS A 210 2.61 -21.17 -4.16
C CYS A 210 3.39 -21.80 -5.31
N ILE A 211 4.57 -21.26 -5.67
CA ILE A 211 5.40 -21.81 -6.74
C ILE A 211 5.92 -23.20 -6.34
N ARG A 212 6.41 -23.37 -5.11
CA ARG A 212 6.87 -24.68 -4.62
C ARG A 212 5.80 -25.75 -4.73
N LEU A 213 4.55 -25.40 -4.48
CA LEU A 213 3.42 -26.33 -4.56
C LEU A 213 2.95 -26.59 -5.99
N CYS A 214 2.78 -25.53 -6.80
CA CYS A 214 2.21 -25.64 -8.14
C CYS A 214 3.24 -26.05 -9.21
N HIS A 215 4.52 -25.81 -8.96
CA HIS A 215 5.63 -26.08 -9.86
C HIS A 215 6.81 -26.71 -9.11
N PRO A 216 6.66 -27.95 -8.60
CA PRO A 216 7.64 -28.57 -7.70
C PRO A 216 9.03 -28.76 -8.34
N ASP A 217 9.09 -28.88 -9.67
CA ASP A 217 10.31 -29.04 -10.46
C ASP A 217 11.00 -27.72 -10.84
N ALA A 218 10.37 -26.57 -10.56
CA ALA A 218 10.92 -25.27 -10.90
C ALA A 218 11.98 -24.81 -9.89
N THR A 219 13.07 -24.25 -10.39
CA THR A 219 14.01 -23.47 -9.56
C THR A 219 13.50 -22.04 -9.43
N ILE A 220 13.63 -21.47 -8.23
CA ILE A 220 13.30 -20.07 -7.98
C ILE A 220 14.58 -19.30 -7.66
N VAL A 221 14.89 -18.26 -8.43
CA VAL A 221 15.93 -17.29 -8.09
C VAL A 221 15.25 -16.05 -7.51
N TRP A 222 15.54 -15.71 -6.26
CA TRP A 222 15.06 -14.49 -5.62
C TRP A 222 16.22 -13.52 -5.38
N GLN A 223 16.22 -12.39 -6.10
CA GLN A 223 17.06 -11.23 -5.83
C GLN A 223 16.36 -10.30 -4.82
N LEU A 224 16.91 -10.22 -3.61
CA LEU A 224 16.32 -9.45 -2.50
C LEU A 224 16.49 -7.94 -2.68
N ALA A 225 15.70 -7.12 -1.97
CA ALA A 225 15.85 -5.68 -1.90
C ALA A 225 17.12 -5.26 -1.10
N ASP A 226 18.32 -5.46 -1.65
CA ASP A 226 19.58 -5.00 -1.07
C ASP A 226 20.46 -4.36 -2.14
N SER A 227 20.69 -3.04 -2.01
CA SER A 227 21.51 -2.24 -2.92
C SER A 227 23.00 -2.53 -2.83
N ASP A 228 23.47 -3.08 -1.70
CA ASP A 228 24.89 -3.13 -1.38
C ASP A 228 25.46 -4.54 -1.56
N THR A 229 24.63 -5.58 -1.39
CA THR A 229 25.08 -6.97 -1.52
C THR A 229 24.58 -7.70 -2.77
N HIS A 230 23.60 -7.14 -3.51
CA HIS A 230 22.94 -7.79 -4.66
C HIS A 230 22.64 -9.29 -4.43
N ARG A 231 22.31 -9.64 -3.18
CA ARG A 231 22.21 -11.03 -2.75
C ARG A 231 21.01 -11.70 -3.40
N CYS A 232 21.29 -12.84 -4.01
CA CYS A 232 20.31 -13.72 -4.61
C CYS A 232 20.30 -15.06 -3.85
N TYR A 233 19.11 -15.63 -3.70
CA TYR A 233 18.92 -17.01 -3.29
C TYR A 233 18.39 -17.83 -4.46
N GLN A 234 18.98 -19.01 -4.69
CA GLN A 234 18.49 -19.99 -5.65
C GLN A 234 17.91 -21.17 -4.88
N PHE A 235 16.59 -21.30 -4.89
CA PHE A 235 15.82 -22.37 -4.26
C PHE A 235 15.62 -23.50 -5.28
N MET A 236 16.21 -24.67 -5.03
CA MET A 236 16.20 -25.79 -5.96
C MET A 236 15.14 -26.84 -5.61
N PRO A 237 14.62 -27.61 -6.58
CA PRO A 237 13.59 -28.63 -6.35
C PRO A 237 13.94 -29.69 -5.30
N ASP A 238 15.23 -30.03 -5.17
CA ASP A 238 15.77 -31.03 -4.25
C ASP A 238 15.83 -30.56 -2.77
N GLY A 239 15.39 -29.33 -2.50
CA GLY A 239 15.40 -28.73 -1.17
C GLY A 239 16.72 -28.06 -0.79
N ASN A 240 17.71 -28.00 -1.68
CA ASN A 240 18.92 -27.22 -1.44
C ASN A 240 18.70 -25.74 -1.81
N VAL A 241 19.48 -24.87 -1.18
CA VAL A 241 19.45 -23.42 -1.44
C VAL A 241 20.87 -22.91 -1.59
N LEU A 242 21.15 -22.21 -2.69
CA LEU A 242 22.41 -21.50 -2.91
C LEU A 242 22.22 -19.99 -2.66
N VAL A 243 23.28 -19.33 -2.24
CA VAL A 243 23.38 -17.89 -2.07
C VAL A 243 24.56 -17.35 -2.88
N GLY A 244 24.33 -16.24 -3.58
CA GLY A 244 25.30 -15.67 -4.52
C GLY A 244 24.85 -14.34 -5.09
N GLY A 245 25.64 -13.79 -6.00
CA GLY A 245 25.20 -12.69 -6.86
C GLY A 245 24.38 -13.19 -8.05
N ILE A 246 23.62 -12.31 -8.70
CA ILE A 246 22.75 -12.70 -9.83
C ILE A 246 23.52 -13.38 -10.98
N ALA A 247 24.77 -12.96 -11.22
CA ALA A 247 25.60 -13.54 -12.27
C ALA A 247 25.85 -15.05 -12.11
N GLN A 248 25.94 -15.52 -10.85
CA GLN A 248 26.16 -16.94 -10.55
C GLN A 248 24.92 -17.81 -10.82
N PHE A 249 23.78 -17.19 -11.12
CA PHE A 249 22.50 -17.86 -11.34
C PHE A 249 21.94 -17.60 -12.75
N TYR A 250 22.76 -17.12 -13.70
CA TYR A 250 22.34 -16.85 -15.08
C TYR A 250 21.72 -18.07 -15.76
N ASP A 251 22.28 -19.27 -15.57
CA ASP A 251 21.73 -20.51 -16.13
C ASP A 251 20.31 -20.78 -15.62
N SER A 252 20.05 -20.47 -14.35
CA SER A 252 18.74 -20.69 -13.74
C SER A 252 17.70 -19.71 -14.24
N ILE A 253 18.06 -18.42 -14.38
CA ILE A 253 17.16 -17.41 -14.93
C ILE A 253 17.06 -17.47 -16.45
N SER A 254 17.91 -18.24 -17.13
CA SER A 254 17.83 -18.47 -18.58
C SER A 254 16.92 -19.65 -18.96
N ASN A 255 16.29 -20.30 -17.99
CA ASN A 255 15.37 -21.41 -18.21
C ASN A 255 13.90 -20.95 -18.04
N GLU A 256 13.10 -21.12 -19.09
CA GLU A 256 11.68 -20.72 -19.14
C GLU A 256 10.77 -21.46 -18.13
N ASN A 257 11.20 -22.62 -17.62
CA ASN A 257 10.47 -23.37 -16.61
C ASN A 257 10.70 -22.84 -15.18
N ASN A 258 11.71 -21.98 -15.01
CA ASN A 258 12.08 -21.41 -13.72
C ASN A 258 11.39 -20.07 -13.45
N TYR A 259 11.54 -19.60 -12.21
CA TYR A 259 11.01 -18.33 -11.75
C TYR A 259 12.13 -17.40 -11.29
N TYR A 260 12.01 -16.12 -11.65
CA TYR A 260 12.94 -15.08 -11.21
C TYR A 260 12.19 -13.96 -10.50
N ILE A 261 12.26 -13.95 -9.17
CA ILE A 261 11.64 -12.94 -8.32
C ILE A 261 12.67 -11.85 -8.04
N VAL A 262 12.30 -10.60 -8.35
CA VAL A 262 13.15 -9.43 -8.13
C VAL A 262 12.44 -8.47 -7.20
N ASP A 263 13.05 -8.16 -6.07
CA ASP A 263 12.47 -7.26 -5.08
C ASP A 263 13.20 -5.92 -5.03
N ALA A 264 12.46 -4.85 -5.32
CA ALA A 264 12.90 -3.45 -5.33
C ALA A 264 14.20 -3.15 -6.12
N GLN A 265 14.60 -4.04 -7.03
CA GLN A 265 15.77 -3.88 -7.91
C GLN A 265 15.39 -3.91 -9.40
N LYS A 266 16.33 -3.53 -10.26
CA LYS A 266 16.19 -3.70 -11.71
C LYS A 266 16.44 -5.17 -12.06
N PRO A 267 15.49 -5.84 -12.75
CA PRO A 267 15.71 -7.20 -13.22
C PRO A 267 16.82 -7.29 -14.27
N GLU A 268 17.61 -8.35 -14.20
CA GLU A 268 18.48 -8.77 -15.30
C GLU A 268 17.68 -9.33 -16.47
N LYS A 269 18.30 -9.38 -17.66
CA LYS A 269 17.71 -10.08 -18.80
C LYS A 269 17.61 -11.57 -18.46
N SER A 270 16.43 -12.13 -18.64
CA SER A 270 16.05 -13.48 -18.22
C SER A 270 15.23 -14.14 -19.33
N SER A 271 15.14 -15.47 -19.31
CA SER A 271 14.14 -16.28 -20.05
C SER A 271 13.13 -16.94 -19.10
N ALA A 272 13.45 -17.02 -17.80
CA ALA A 272 12.55 -17.45 -16.73
C ALA A 272 11.38 -16.49 -16.56
N TYR A 273 10.28 -16.98 -15.96
CA TYR A 273 9.12 -16.16 -15.66
C TYR A 273 9.47 -15.09 -14.60
N VAL A 274 9.55 -13.83 -15.02
CA VAL A 274 10.02 -12.73 -14.17
C VAL A 274 8.88 -12.16 -13.34
N ILE A 275 9.07 -12.06 -12.03
CA ILE A 275 8.14 -11.41 -11.09
C ILE A 275 8.87 -10.24 -10.43
N LEU A 276 8.61 -9.02 -10.88
CA LEU A 276 9.19 -7.81 -10.28
C LEU A 276 8.25 -7.24 -9.22
N LEU A 277 8.67 -7.27 -7.96
CA LEU A 277 8.00 -6.63 -6.83
C LEU A 277 8.65 -5.26 -6.61
N THR A 278 7.89 -4.17 -6.79
CA THR A 278 8.51 -2.84 -6.68
C THR A 278 7.53 -1.74 -6.28
N SER A 279 8.03 -0.70 -5.60
CA SER A 279 7.27 0.54 -5.43
C SER A 279 7.06 1.22 -6.80
N PRO A 280 6.16 2.21 -6.95
CA PRO A 280 5.78 2.72 -8.27
C PRO A 280 6.85 3.67 -8.85
N LYS A 281 8.13 3.27 -8.79
CA LYS A 281 9.31 3.97 -9.31
C LYS A 281 9.58 3.51 -10.74
N ALA A 282 9.30 4.38 -11.71
CA ALA A 282 9.37 4.05 -13.13
C ALA A 282 10.77 3.55 -13.54
N GLU A 283 11.83 4.09 -12.94
CA GLU A 283 13.22 3.68 -13.18
C GLU A 283 13.48 2.17 -12.97
N LEU A 284 12.74 1.50 -12.07
CA LEU A 284 12.98 0.10 -11.72
C LEU A 284 12.33 -0.88 -12.68
N TYR A 285 11.24 -0.48 -13.35
CA TYR A 285 10.44 -1.40 -14.17
C TYR A 285 10.29 -0.96 -15.63
N ASN A 286 10.65 0.27 -16.02
CA ASN A 286 10.41 0.78 -17.37
C ASN A 286 11.10 -0.03 -18.48
N SER A 287 12.27 -0.60 -18.21
CA SER A 287 12.96 -1.48 -19.17
C SER A 287 12.17 -2.78 -19.36
N LEU A 288 11.79 -3.42 -18.25
CA LEU A 288 11.01 -4.67 -18.26
C LEU A 288 9.62 -4.46 -18.88
N TRP A 289 8.95 -3.36 -18.56
CA TRP A 289 7.60 -3.06 -19.05
C TRP A 289 7.51 -2.89 -20.57
N LYS A 290 8.62 -2.54 -21.22
CA LYS A 290 8.70 -2.42 -22.68
C LYS A 290 8.86 -3.78 -23.38
N SER A 291 9.19 -4.84 -22.64
CA SER A 291 9.31 -6.18 -23.19
C SER A 291 7.93 -6.79 -23.48
N GLU A 292 7.83 -7.54 -24.58
CA GLU A 292 6.62 -8.29 -24.89
C GLU A 292 6.33 -9.34 -23.81
N GLY A 293 5.04 -9.59 -23.55
CA GLY A 293 4.60 -10.59 -22.58
C GLY A 293 4.66 -10.21 -21.11
N ILE A 294 5.07 -8.97 -20.77
CA ILE A 294 5.03 -8.48 -19.37
C ILE A 294 3.67 -7.85 -19.06
N THR A 295 3.04 -8.28 -17.95
CA THR A 295 1.80 -7.65 -17.44
C THR A 295 2.05 -6.91 -16.13
N LYS A 296 1.53 -5.70 -15.98
CA LYS A 296 1.69 -4.87 -14.78
C LYS A 296 0.40 -4.87 -13.98
N TYR A 297 0.53 -5.23 -12.72
CA TYR A 297 -0.51 -5.24 -11.72
C TYR A 297 -0.16 -4.27 -10.58
N TYR A 298 -1.20 -3.74 -9.96
CA TYR A 298 -1.15 -2.87 -8.80
C TYR A 298 -1.76 -3.66 -7.63
N MET A 299 -0.99 -3.93 -6.59
CA MET A 299 -1.49 -4.54 -5.37
C MET A 299 -2.23 -3.49 -4.53
N PRO A 300 -3.46 -3.78 -4.07
CA PRO A 300 -4.24 -2.83 -3.29
C PRO A 300 -3.65 -2.59 -1.90
N ILE A 301 -3.98 -1.44 -1.31
CA ILE A 301 -3.76 -1.16 0.12
C ILE A 301 -4.58 -2.14 0.98
N TRP A 302 -4.29 -2.18 2.28
CA TRP A 302 -5.03 -3.04 3.20
C TRP A 302 -6.44 -2.48 3.41
N ASN A 303 -7.39 -3.38 3.66
CA ASN A 303 -8.72 -2.99 4.14
C ASN A 303 -8.75 -2.95 5.68
N ASP A 304 -9.83 -2.41 6.25
CA ASP A 304 -9.97 -2.24 7.71
C ASP A 304 -9.88 -3.57 8.45
N GLU A 305 -10.47 -4.62 7.90
CA GLU A 305 -10.51 -5.96 8.50
C GLU A 305 -9.13 -6.62 8.53
N GLU A 306 -8.39 -6.57 7.41
CA GLU A 306 -7.03 -7.09 7.28
C GLU A 306 -6.10 -6.41 8.31
N ILE A 307 -6.15 -5.08 8.41
CA ILE A 307 -5.20 -4.33 9.24
C ILE A 307 -5.57 -4.37 10.73
N LEU A 308 -6.86 -4.39 11.05
CA LEU A 308 -7.35 -4.61 12.41
C LEU A 308 -6.98 -6.01 12.89
N THR A 309 -7.07 -7.03 12.03
CA THR A 309 -6.64 -8.39 12.35
C THR A 309 -5.15 -8.43 12.64
N LEU A 310 -4.33 -7.83 11.78
CA LEU A 310 -2.89 -7.74 12.01
C LEU A 310 -2.57 -7.02 13.33
N TRP A 311 -3.24 -5.91 13.62
CA TRP A 311 -3.04 -5.19 14.88
C TRP A 311 -3.44 -6.03 16.10
N ASN A 312 -4.63 -6.64 16.09
CA ASN A 312 -5.13 -7.45 17.19
C ASN A 312 -4.21 -8.65 17.50
N VAL A 313 -3.72 -9.33 16.45
CA VAL A 313 -2.94 -10.56 16.62
C VAL A 313 -1.48 -10.27 16.99
N HIS A 314 -0.91 -9.18 16.47
CA HIS A 314 0.54 -8.95 16.63
C HIS A 314 0.90 -7.76 17.52
N TYR A 315 0.13 -6.67 17.47
CA TYR A 315 0.55 -5.38 18.00
C TYR A 315 -0.19 -4.94 19.26
N LYS A 316 -1.42 -5.40 19.48
CA LYS A 316 -2.29 -4.95 20.58
C LYS A 316 -1.69 -5.12 21.97
N GLU A 317 -0.91 -6.18 22.16
CA GLU A 317 -0.23 -6.47 23.44
C GLU A 317 1.25 -6.06 23.42
N MET A 318 1.74 -5.47 22.32
CA MET A 318 3.12 -5.01 22.25
C MET A 318 3.34 -3.81 23.16
N LYS A 319 4.53 -3.82 23.74
CA LYS A 319 5.11 -2.67 24.45
C LYS A 319 6.41 -2.29 23.79
N ASP A 320 6.69 -1.00 23.74
CA ASP A 320 7.99 -0.51 23.28
C ASP A 320 9.06 -0.62 24.36
N GLU A 321 10.27 -0.12 24.06
CA GLU A 321 11.41 -0.11 24.96
C GLU A 321 11.16 0.71 26.24
N ASN A 322 10.25 1.67 26.18
CA ASN A 322 9.86 2.52 27.31
C ASN A 322 8.70 1.92 28.12
N GLY A 323 8.13 0.80 27.66
CA GLY A 323 6.99 0.12 28.28
C GLY A 323 5.62 0.69 27.86
N ASP A 324 5.58 1.62 26.91
CA ASP A 324 4.36 2.18 26.36
C ASP A 324 3.63 1.13 25.53
N THR A 325 2.31 1.07 25.65
CA THR A 325 1.47 0.07 24.97
C THR A 325 0.88 0.66 23.70
N PHE A 326 0.80 -0.13 22.63
CA PHE A 326 0.16 0.30 21.40
C PHE A 326 -1.37 0.28 21.56
N THR A 327 -1.93 1.39 22.06
CA THR A 327 -3.36 1.50 22.37
C THR A 327 -4.24 1.58 21.11
N ASN A 328 -5.54 1.32 21.28
CA ASN A 328 -6.52 1.46 20.21
C ASN A 328 -6.61 2.92 19.72
N GLU A 329 -6.53 3.90 20.62
CA GLU A 329 -6.54 5.31 20.26
C GLU A 329 -5.32 5.66 19.38
N LYS A 330 -4.14 5.14 19.71
CA LYS A 330 -2.93 5.32 18.90
C LYS A 330 -3.08 4.65 17.54
N PHE A 331 -3.68 3.46 17.48
CA PHE A 331 -3.97 2.76 16.23
C PHE A 331 -4.89 3.60 15.32
N GLU A 332 -6.04 4.04 15.83
CA GLU A 332 -6.99 4.90 15.10
C GLU A 332 -6.33 6.22 14.65
N MET A 333 -5.52 6.83 15.53
CA MET A 333 -4.76 8.04 15.23
C MET A 333 -3.81 7.84 14.04
N LEU A 334 -3.07 6.71 14.01
CA LEU A 334 -2.13 6.36 12.95
C LEU A 334 -2.85 6.03 11.65
N MET A 335 -3.90 5.21 11.69
CA MET A 335 -4.70 4.86 10.51
C MET A 335 -5.38 6.10 9.91
N GLY A 336 -5.86 7.01 10.76
CA GLY A 336 -6.38 8.31 10.34
C GLY A 336 -5.32 9.19 9.68
N ARG A 337 -4.08 9.25 10.16
CA ARG A 337 -3.05 10.16 9.60
C ARG A 337 -2.29 9.60 8.41
N TRP A 338 -2.09 8.28 8.37
CA TRP A 338 -1.17 7.63 7.45
C TRP A 338 -1.84 6.52 6.61
N GLY A 339 -3.15 6.30 6.81
CA GLY A 339 -3.96 5.31 6.12
C GLY A 339 -3.60 3.87 6.48
N LEU A 340 -4.28 2.94 5.79
CA LEU A 340 -4.24 1.51 6.09
C LEU A 340 -2.99 0.83 5.49
N ILE A 341 -1.83 1.16 6.07
CA ILE A 341 -0.52 0.69 5.60
C ILE A 341 0.20 -0.05 6.74
N PRO A 342 0.46 -1.37 6.64
CA PRO A 342 1.08 -2.16 7.71
C PRO A 342 2.43 -1.64 8.20
N ARG A 343 3.21 -1.01 7.30
CA ARG A 343 4.48 -0.37 7.67
C ARG A 343 4.31 0.66 8.80
N VAL A 344 3.17 1.35 8.86
CA VAL A 344 2.86 2.32 9.92
C VAL A 344 2.72 1.62 11.27
N LEU A 345 2.13 0.42 11.33
CA LEU A 345 2.00 -0.35 12.56
C LEU A 345 3.36 -0.73 13.14
N LYS A 346 4.32 -1.15 12.30
CA LYS A 346 5.69 -1.43 12.74
C LYS A 346 6.39 -0.19 13.30
N LYS A 347 6.02 0.99 12.79
CA LYS A 347 6.61 2.29 13.10
C LYS A 347 5.73 3.13 14.03
N TRP A 348 4.88 2.48 14.82
CA TRP A 348 3.88 3.16 15.64
C TRP A 348 4.46 4.15 16.67
N ASN A 349 5.70 3.92 17.10
CA ASN A 349 6.50 4.79 17.97
C ASN A 349 7.68 5.50 17.25
N ASP A 350 7.74 5.46 15.93
CA ASP A 350 8.72 6.22 15.15
C ASP A 350 8.27 7.70 15.09
N GLU A 351 9.18 8.63 15.42
CA GLU A 351 8.93 10.08 15.35
C GLU A 351 8.46 10.51 13.94
N LEU A 352 8.87 9.79 12.90
CA LEU A 352 8.44 10.05 11.53
C LEU A 352 6.91 9.93 11.32
N TYR A 353 6.23 9.17 12.19
CA TYR A 353 4.79 8.95 12.17
C TYR A 353 4.07 9.65 13.34
N SER A 354 4.76 10.56 14.02
CA SER A 354 4.21 11.36 15.12
C SER A 354 3.16 12.36 14.63
N GLU A 355 2.33 12.85 15.55
CA GLU A 355 1.35 13.90 15.25
C GLU A 355 2.04 15.20 14.84
N THR A 356 3.17 15.53 15.47
CA THR A 356 3.93 16.74 15.16
C THR A 356 4.50 16.70 13.75
N GLU A 357 5.05 15.55 13.33
CA GLU A 357 5.54 15.38 11.96
C GLU A 357 4.40 15.37 10.95
N PHE A 358 3.23 14.80 11.30
CA PHE A 358 2.03 14.91 10.47
C PHE A 358 1.60 16.37 10.28
N ASP A 359 1.46 17.13 11.36
CA ASP A 359 1.05 18.53 11.29
C ASP A 359 2.03 19.38 10.48
N LYS A 360 3.33 19.16 10.70
CA LYS A 360 4.37 19.82 9.90
C LYS A 360 4.23 19.49 8.43
N LEU A 361 4.08 18.20 8.09
CA LEU A 361 3.92 17.75 6.72
C LEU A 361 2.69 18.39 6.05
N ILE A 362 1.55 18.39 6.75
CA ILE A 362 0.29 18.98 6.28
C ILE A 362 0.42 20.49 6.03
N ASN A 363 1.15 21.21 6.89
CA ASN A 363 1.33 22.65 6.74
C ASN A 363 2.33 23.04 5.65
N GLU A 364 3.31 22.18 5.34
CA GLU A 364 4.38 22.46 4.38
C GLU A 364 4.11 21.86 2.98
N VAL A 365 3.15 20.97 2.83
CA VAL A 365 2.96 20.21 1.58
C VAL A 365 2.36 21.05 0.45
N ASP A 366 3.05 21.00 -0.69
CA ASP A 366 2.56 21.44 -1.99
C ASP A 366 1.95 20.24 -2.72
N LEU A 367 0.61 20.12 -2.67
CA LEU A 367 -0.10 19.00 -3.28
C LEU A 367 0.14 18.87 -4.79
N MET A 368 0.40 19.99 -5.49
CA MET A 368 0.68 19.95 -6.92
C MET A 368 2.05 19.36 -7.20
N LYS A 369 3.05 19.69 -6.39
CA LYS A 369 4.35 19.01 -6.47
C LYS A 369 4.26 17.55 -6.08
N CYS A 370 3.45 17.20 -5.07
CA CYS A 370 3.20 15.80 -4.73
C CYS A 370 2.60 15.04 -5.91
N LEU A 371 1.57 15.59 -6.57
CA LEU A 371 0.95 14.97 -7.75
C LEU A 371 1.93 14.79 -8.91
N LYS A 372 2.72 15.82 -9.22
CA LYS A 372 3.75 15.75 -10.28
C LYS A 372 4.79 14.69 -9.96
N SER A 373 5.33 14.70 -8.75
CA SER A 373 6.32 13.70 -8.29
C SER A 373 5.77 12.28 -8.40
N VAL A 374 4.53 12.04 -7.98
CA VAL A 374 3.88 10.72 -8.08
C VAL A 374 3.75 10.26 -9.54
N ASN A 375 3.44 11.16 -10.46
CA ASN A 375 3.29 10.86 -11.88
C ASN A 375 4.61 10.68 -12.61
N GLU A 376 5.63 11.49 -12.29
CA GLU A 376 6.90 11.56 -13.03
C GLU A 376 7.98 10.64 -12.43
N GLU A 377 8.13 10.65 -11.10
CA GLU A 377 9.22 9.99 -10.38
C GLU A 377 8.74 8.74 -9.62
N GLY A 378 7.43 8.66 -9.37
CA GLY A 378 6.82 7.62 -8.56
C GLY A 378 6.72 7.99 -7.08
N MET A 379 6.32 7.02 -6.26
CA MET A 379 6.23 7.18 -4.81
C MET A 379 7.48 6.62 -4.15
N SER A 380 8.37 7.51 -3.70
CA SER A 380 9.55 7.13 -2.94
C SER A 380 9.21 6.83 -1.47
N LYS A 381 10.04 5.99 -0.83
CA LYS A 381 9.90 5.61 0.58
C LYS A 381 9.91 6.88 1.44
N ASP A 382 8.97 6.97 2.39
CA ASP A 382 8.85 8.04 3.39
C ASP A 382 8.66 9.48 2.85
N SER A 383 8.47 9.65 1.53
CA SER A 383 8.14 10.94 0.93
C SER A 383 6.77 11.46 1.35
N ALA A 384 6.59 12.78 1.28
CA ALA A 384 5.29 13.42 1.52
C ALA A 384 4.17 12.81 0.66
N SER A 385 4.46 12.60 -0.63
CA SER A 385 3.55 11.94 -1.57
C SER A 385 3.31 10.47 -1.21
N GLY A 386 4.36 9.75 -0.80
CA GLY A 386 4.30 8.37 -0.35
C GLY A 386 3.48 8.13 0.92
N ARG A 387 3.34 9.16 1.77
CA ARG A 387 2.63 9.11 3.06
C ARG A 387 1.21 9.68 3.02
N LEU A 388 0.94 10.66 2.14
CA LEU A 388 -0.36 11.35 2.08
C LEU A 388 -1.27 10.86 0.95
N ILE A 389 -0.70 10.29 -0.11
CA ILE A 389 -1.44 9.87 -1.31
C ILE A 389 -1.26 8.36 -1.46
N HIS A 390 -2.34 7.63 -1.69
CA HIS A 390 -2.34 6.19 -1.91
C HIS A 390 -2.89 5.82 -3.29
N ILE A 391 -2.44 4.66 -3.79
CA ILE A 391 -2.94 4.03 -5.00
C ILE A 391 -4.14 3.15 -4.63
N VAL A 392 -5.32 3.52 -5.10
CA VAL A 392 -6.55 2.71 -5.01
C VAL A 392 -6.76 2.00 -6.32
N VAL A 393 -6.88 0.67 -6.26
CA VAL A 393 -6.85 -0.21 -7.42
C VAL A 393 -8.25 -0.69 -7.77
N GLU A 394 -8.56 -0.81 -9.06
CA GLU A 394 -9.79 -1.46 -9.53
C GLU A 394 -9.70 -3.00 -9.43
N PRO A 395 -10.82 -3.74 -9.41
CA PRO A 395 -10.80 -5.20 -9.21
C PRO A 395 -9.95 -6.01 -10.21
N ASN A 396 -9.61 -5.45 -11.37
CA ASN A 396 -8.75 -6.11 -12.35
C ASN A 396 -7.24 -5.94 -12.10
N PHE A 397 -6.85 -5.27 -11.01
CA PHE A 397 -5.48 -4.95 -10.63
C PHE A 397 -4.66 -4.12 -11.65
N ARG A 398 -5.25 -3.66 -12.76
CA ARG A 398 -4.53 -2.97 -13.85
C ARG A 398 -4.78 -1.47 -13.87
N LYS A 399 -5.96 -1.06 -13.46
CA LYS A 399 -6.36 0.34 -13.37
C LYS A 399 -6.32 0.81 -11.94
N TYR A 400 -6.00 2.08 -11.76
CA TYR A 400 -5.88 2.68 -10.44
C TYR A 400 -6.16 4.18 -10.49
N LYS A 401 -6.45 4.74 -9.33
CA LYS A 401 -6.58 6.18 -9.07
C LYS A 401 -5.77 6.57 -7.84
N PHE A 402 -5.43 7.85 -7.74
CA PHE A 402 -4.86 8.41 -6.51
C PHE A 402 -5.98 8.89 -5.58
N CYS A 403 -5.86 8.54 -4.30
CA CYS A 403 -6.71 9.02 -3.21
C CYS A 403 -5.84 9.47 -2.04
N PHE A 404 -6.37 10.32 -1.15
CA PHE A 404 -5.66 10.63 0.10
C PHE A 404 -5.58 9.40 0.99
N ALA A 405 -4.62 9.39 1.90
CA ALA A 405 -4.41 8.28 2.82
C ALA A 405 -5.66 7.97 3.67
N SER A 406 -6.43 9.01 4.02
CA SER A 406 -7.72 8.92 4.69
C SER A 406 -8.54 10.20 4.46
N SER A 407 -9.79 10.23 4.93
CA SER A 407 -10.60 11.45 5.04
C SER A 407 -9.99 12.46 6.01
N PHE A 408 -9.44 11.99 7.13
CA PHE A 408 -8.77 12.86 8.11
C PHE A 408 -7.61 13.65 7.47
N VAL A 409 -6.83 13.03 6.56
CA VAL A 409 -5.78 13.74 5.82
C VAL A 409 -6.36 14.84 4.94
N SER A 410 -7.41 14.55 4.19
CA SER A 410 -8.09 15.52 3.34
C SER A 410 -8.65 16.70 4.15
N ASP A 411 -9.33 16.43 5.28
CA ASP A 411 -9.80 17.46 6.21
C ASP A 411 -8.67 18.29 6.81
N SER A 412 -7.54 17.66 7.15
CA SER A 412 -6.36 18.31 7.71
C SER A 412 -5.69 19.23 6.69
N LEU A 413 -5.62 18.81 5.43
CA LEU A 413 -5.15 19.63 4.33
C LEU A 413 -6.06 20.84 4.11
N ILE A 414 -7.38 20.64 4.08
CA ILE A 414 -8.34 21.75 3.96
C ILE A 414 -8.15 22.74 5.12
N ASN A 415 -7.99 22.26 6.36
CA ASN A 415 -7.71 23.08 7.53
C ASN A 415 -6.41 23.91 7.39
N ALA A 416 -5.33 23.30 6.92
CA ALA A 416 -4.07 23.99 6.72
C ALA A 416 -4.17 25.03 5.60
N TYR A 417 -4.82 24.69 4.50
CA TYR A 417 -5.00 25.62 3.39
C TYR A 417 -5.92 26.80 3.73
N GLU A 418 -7.02 26.57 4.47
CA GLU A 418 -7.86 27.66 4.98
C GLU A 418 -7.08 28.62 5.91
N ARG A 419 -6.06 28.14 6.62
CA ARG A 419 -5.23 28.95 7.54
C ARG A 419 -4.09 29.69 6.85
N TYR A 420 -3.43 29.09 5.87
CA TYR A 420 -2.16 29.60 5.34
C TYR A 420 -2.20 30.01 3.86
N HIS A 421 -3.17 29.51 3.06
CA HIS A 421 -3.24 29.78 1.61
C HIS A 421 -4.67 29.77 1.06
N HIS A 422 -5.34 30.93 1.08
CA HIS A 422 -6.72 31.10 0.58
C HIS A 422 -6.93 30.77 -0.93
N SER A 423 -5.87 30.58 -1.73
CA SER A 423 -5.96 30.25 -3.17
C SER A 423 -5.70 28.77 -3.51
N SER A 424 -5.10 27.97 -2.63
CA SER A 424 -4.46 26.69 -3.02
C SER A 424 -5.42 25.51 -3.24
N VAL A 425 -6.54 25.41 -2.50
CA VAL A 425 -7.55 24.34 -2.73
C VAL A 425 -8.18 24.51 -4.11
N ARG A 426 -8.55 25.75 -4.44
CA ARG A 426 -9.03 26.10 -5.78
C ARG A 426 -7.96 25.81 -6.83
N ASP A 427 -6.73 26.25 -6.61
CA ASP A 427 -5.63 26.06 -7.56
C ASP A 427 -5.39 24.56 -7.80
N PHE A 428 -5.43 23.73 -6.76
CA PHE A 428 -5.33 22.27 -6.89
C PHE A 428 -6.50 21.65 -7.66
N LEU A 429 -7.75 22.02 -7.32
CA LEU A 429 -8.95 21.51 -7.99
C LEU A 429 -8.98 21.91 -9.47
N GLN A 430 -8.57 23.14 -9.80
CA GLN A 430 -8.54 23.67 -11.17
C GLN A 430 -7.36 23.10 -11.98
N SER A 431 -6.15 23.10 -11.42
CA SER A 431 -4.94 22.70 -12.15
C SER A 431 -4.79 21.19 -12.32
N SER A 432 -5.38 20.39 -11.43
CA SER A 432 -5.40 18.93 -11.60
C SER A 432 -6.50 18.44 -12.55
N TYR A 433 -7.41 19.31 -13.05
CA TYR A 433 -8.54 18.92 -13.91
C TYR A 433 -8.12 18.08 -15.13
N SER A 434 -7.00 18.44 -15.76
CA SER A 434 -6.46 17.75 -16.94
C SER A 434 -5.80 16.40 -16.63
N GLU A 435 -5.66 16.01 -15.36
CA GLU A 435 -5.05 14.76 -14.92
C GLU A 435 -6.14 13.75 -14.50
N PRO A 436 -6.45 12.72 -15.32
CA PRO A 436 -7.46 11.72 -15.00
C PRO A 436 -7.13 10.90 -13.74
N LYS A 437 -5.85 10.59 -13.49
CA LYS A 437 -5.45 9.75 -12.33
C LYS A 437 -5.62 10.47 -10.99
N ALA A 438 -5.60 11.80 -11.01
CA ALA A 438 -5.85 12.66 -9.85
C ALA A 438 -7.35 12.90 -9.58
N SER A 439 -8.25 12.29 -10.38
CA SER A 439 -9.70 12.44 -10.20
C SER A 439 -10.19 12.01 -8.82
N GLY A 440 -9.59 10.98 -8.23
CA GLY A 440 -9.87 10.56 -6.85
C GLY A 440 -9.48 11.61 -5.82
N LEU A 441 -8.30 12.22 -5.93
CA LEU A 441 -7.87 13.31 -5.04
C LEU A 441 -8.77 14.53 -5.16
N ARG A 442 -9.11 14.93 -6.39
CA ARG A 442 -10.05 16.04 -6.62
C ARG A 442 -11.42 15.74 -6.01
N GLY A 443 -11.93 14.54 -6.24
CA GLY A 443 -13.20 14.09 -5.70
C GLY A 443 -13.21 14.17 -4.18
N ASN A 444 -12.24 13.54 -3.51
CA ASN A 444 -12.13 13.56 -2.06
C ASN A 444 -12.00 14.99 -1.49
N LEU A 445 -11.11 15.81 -2.06
CA LEU A 445 -10.89 17.17 -1.57
C LEU A 445 -12.12 18.05 -1.76
N PHE A 446 -12.77 17.95 -2.92
CA PHE A 446 -13.99 18.71 -3.20
C PHE A 446 -15.15 18.24 -2.31
N GLU A 447 -15.29 16.92 -2.11
CA GLU A 447 -16.30 16.34 -1.23
C GLU A 447 -16.17 16.88 0.19
N ASP A 448 -14.98 16.75 0.80
CA ASP A 448 -14.73 17.24 2.15
C ASP A 448 -14.88 18.76 2.26
N TYR A 449 -14.40 19.51 1.25
CA TYR A 449 -14.58 20.96 1.20
C TYR A 449 -16.05 21.36 1.12
N ALA A 450 -16.83 20.71 0.26
CA ALA A 450 -18.25 20.97 0.07
C ALA A 450 -19.04 20.70 1.35
N HIS A 451 -18.80 19.56 2.00
CA HIS A 451 -19.43 19.25 3.29
C HIS A 451 -19.11 20.29 4.35
N ARG A 452 -17.87 20.76 4.41
CA ARG A 452 -17.47 21.84 5.33
C ARG A 452 -18.19 23.15 5.03
N GLN A 453 -18.35 23.53 3.76
CA GLN A 453 -19.10 24.74 3.42
C GLN A 453 -20.58 24.62 3.82
N LEU A 454 -21.22 23.48 3.50
CA LEU A 454 -22.60 23.22 3.87
C LEU A 454 -22.81 23.25 5.38
N GLN A 455 -21.87 22.70 6.16
CA GLN A 455 -21.90 22.72 7.62
C GLN A 455 -21.67 24.12 8.21
N LYS A 456 -20.79 24.93 7.63
CA LYS A 456 -20.60 26.35 8.03
C LYS A 456 -21.88 27.17 7.82
N GLY A 457 -22.80 26.69 6.98
CA GLY A 457 -24.00 27.41 6.59
C GLY A 457 -23.67 28.58 5.65
N GLY A 458 -24.68 29.34 5.27
CA GLY A 458 -24.54 30.44 4.33
C GLY A 458 -25.66 30.45 3.30
N THR A 459 -25.44 31.19 2.22
CA THR A 459 -26.37 31.25 1.08
C THR A 459 -25.72 30.58 -0.12
N PHE A 460 -26.39 29.60 -0.70
CA PHE A 460 -25.90 28.81 -1.82
C PHE A 460 -26.80 29.00 -3.03
N ARG A 461 -26.21 29.12 -4.22
CA ARG A 461 -26.99 29.12 -5.46
C ARG A 461 -27.47 27.71 -5.75
N ILE A 462 -28.76 27.56 -6.00
CA ILE A 462 -29.38 26.31 -6.41
C ILE A 462 -30.18 26.50 -7.68
N ARG A 463 -30.41 25.42 -8.41
CA ARG A 463 -31.45 25.38 -9.44
C ARG A 463 -32.11 24.01 -9.46
N GLU A 464 -33.40 23.97 -9.78
CA GLU A 464 -34.14 22.72 -9.88
C GLU A 464 -33.68 21.92 -11.12
N LEU A 465 -33.61 20.61 -10.98
CA LEU A 465 -33.30 19.70 -12.07
C LEU A 465 -34.59 19.04 -12.51
N THR A 466 -35.02 19.34 -13.74
CA THR A 466 -36.23 18.76 -14.33
C THR A 466 -35.87 17.95 -15.56
N LYS A 467 -36.44 16.75 -15.67
CA LYS A 467 -36.18 15.84 -16.79
C LYS A 467 -36.55 16.51 -18.12
N GLY A 468 -35.59 16.57 -19.04
CA GLY A 468 -35.78 17.17 -20.37
C GLY A 468 -35.71 18.70 -20.40
N VAL A 469 -35.43 19.36 -19.26
CA VAL A 469 -35.24 20.82 -19.18
C VAL A 469 -33.75 21.11 -19.02
N THR A 470 -33.20 21.98 -19.86
CA THR A 470 -31.75 22.26 -19.91
C THR A 470 -31.30 23.27 -18.86
N SER A 471 -32.16 24.19 -18.44
CA SER A 471 -31.84 25.17 -17.39
C SER A 471 -33.14 25.67 -16.76
N THR A 472 -33.10 25.91 -15.45
CA THR A 472 -34.20 26.49 -14.67
C THR A 472 -33.70 27.76 -13.98
N GLU A 473 -34.60 28.48 -13.32
CA GLU A 473 -34.25 29.65 -12.52
C GLU A 473 -33.23 29.32 -11.42
N ILE A 474 -32.28 30.23 -11.20
CA ILE A 474 -31.31 30.17 -10.12
C ILE A 474 -31.94 30.82 -8.90
N MET A 475 -31.92 30.11 -7.78
CA MET A 475 -32.49 30.53 -6.51
C MET A 475 -31.42 30.47 -5.41
N ASP A 476 -31.65 31.20 -4.32
CA ASP A 476 -30.80 31.16 -3.13
C ASP A 476 -31.36 30.18 -2.10
N LYS A 477 -30.53 29.21 -1.71
CA LYS A 477 -30.77 28.34 -0.56
C LYS A 477 -30.00 28.85 0.63
N LYS A 478 -30.70 29.25 1.68
CA LYS A 478 -30.10 29.54 2.98
C LYS A 478 -29.94 28.27 3.79
N MET A 479 -28.78 28.11 4.41
CA MET A 479 -28.50 27.07 5.39
C MET A 479 -27.93 27.70 6.64
N ASP A 480 -28.43 27.25 7.79
CA ASP A 480 -27.89 27.65 9.08
C ASP A 480 -26.54 26.98 9.31
N LYS A 481 -25.70 27.59 10.15
CA LYS A 481 -24.49 26.94 10.66
C LYS A 481 -24.92 25.81 11.59
N LEU A 482 -24.41 24.60 11.34
CA LEU A 482 -24.74 23.40 12.10
C LEU A 482 -23.49 22.80 12.75
N ASP A 483 -23.69 22.03 13.82
CA ASP A 483 -22.63 21.19 14.35
C ASP A 483 -22.43 19.97 13.45
N TYR A 484 -21.18 19.51 13.32
CA TYR A 484 -20.85 18.38 12.46
C TYR A 484 -21.04 17.06 13.21
N ASN A 485 -21.90 16.17 12.71
CA ASN A 485 -22.13 14.87 13.30
C ASN A 485 -21.65 13.74 12.36
N TRP A 486 -20.60 13.05 12.79
CA TRP A 486 -20.11 11.83 12.15
C TRP A 486 -20.75 10.60 12.79
N PHE A 487 -21.41 9.75 12.00
CA PHE A 487 -22.09 8.58 12.52
C PHE A 487 -21.76 7.28 11.75
N ASP A 488 -21.70 6.18 12.49
CA ASP A 488 -21.51 4.82 11.94
C ASP A 488 -22.82 4.04 11.83
N THR A 489 -23.81 4.43 12.64
CA THR A 489 -25.12 3.76 12.67
C THR A 489 -26.23 4.81 12.72
N LEU A 490 -27.40 4.43 12.21
CA LEU A 490 -28.58 5.30 12.19
C LEU A 490 -29.05 5.77 13.56
N ARG A 491 -28.66 5.08 14.63
CA ARG A 491 -28.99 5.47 16.01
C ARG A 491 -28.25 6.73 16.47
N ASN A 492 -27.13 7.05 15.83
CA ASN A 492 -26.27 8.18 16.19
C ASN A 492 -26.54 9.42 15.32
N VAL A 493 -27.61 9.40 14.52
CA VAL A 493 -28.04 10.56 13.72
C VAL A 493 -28.62 11.62 14.66
N ASP A 494 -28.23 12.88 14.45
CA ASP A 494 -28.69 14.02 15.24
C ASP A 494 -29.50 14.98 14.38
N ALA A 495 -30.75 15.23 14.78
CA ALA A 495 -31.70 16.06 14.06
C ALA A 495 -31.25 17.52 13.90
N ASN A 496 -30.39 18.03 14.81
CA ASN A 496 -29.95 19.43 14.80
C ASN A 496 -28.55 19.63 14.21
N SER A 497 -28.00 18.60 13.57
CA SER A 497 -26.62 18.59 13.08
C SER A 497 -26.53 18.35 11.57
N TYR A 498 -25.36 18.65 11.02
CA TYR A 498 -24.94 18.21 9.70
C TYR A 498 -24.49 16.75 9.77
N ASN A 499 -25.31 15.82 9.27
CA ASN A 499 -25.06 14.39 9.43
C ASN A 499 -24.29 13.82 8.24
N ARG A 500 -23.10 13.29 8.48
CA ARG A 500 -22.29 12.55 7.49
C ARG A 500 -21.95 11.15 8.00
N PRO A 501 -22.30 10.08 7.28
CA PRO A 501 -21.91 8.74 7.66
C PRO A 501 -20.40 8.52 7.43
N ARG A 502 -19.74 7.75 8.31
CA ARG A 502 -18.31 7.39 8.12
C ARG A 502 -18.11 6.34 7.03
N SER A 503 -19.13 5.51 6.81
CA SER A 503 -19.18 4.46 5.78
C SER A 503 -20.24 4.79 4.73
N LYS A 504 -20.18 4.18 3.54
CA LYS A 504 -21.20 4.36 2.48
C LYS A 504 -22.52 3.61 2.79
N ILE A 505 -23.12 3.90 3.93
CA ILE A 505 -24.35 3.27 4.44
C ILE A 505 -25.54 3.57 3.51
N PHE A 506 -25.53 4.76 2.89
CA PHE A 506 -26.50 5.18 1.88
C PHE A 506 -25.81 5.34 0.53
N GLU A 507 -26.12 4.48 -0.42
CA GLU A 507 -25.49 4.53 -1.74
C GLU A 507 -25.92 5.74 -2.58
N SER A 508 -26.92 6.51 -2.12
CA SER A 508 -27.59 7.57 -2.88
C SER A 508 -27.30 8.98 -2.39
N THR A 509 -26.63 9.13 -1.23
CA THR A 509 -26.33 10.43 -0.63
C THR A 509 -25.07 10.32 0.19
N ASP A 510 -24.30 11.41 0.24
CA ASP A 510 -23.06 11.48 1.01
C ASP A 510 -23.30 12.10 2.38
N SER A 511 -24.36 12.90 2.56
CA SER A 511 -24.77 13.48 3.85
C SER A 511 -26.23 13.95 3.82
N PHE A 512 -26.77 14.39 4.96
CA PHE A 512 -28.11 14.97 5.03
C PHE A 512 -28.33 15.90 6.24
N VAL A 513 -29.35 16.75 6.14
CA VAL A 513 -29.80 17.67 7.20
C VAL A 513 -31.32 17.63 7.31
N PHE A 514 -31.83 17.69 8.54
CA PHE A 514 -33.26 17.90 8.79
C PHE A 514 -33.56 19.40 8.72
N ASN A 515 -34.34 19.80 7.72
CA ASN A 515 -34.77 21.18 7.54
C ASN A 515 -36.12 21.38 8.22
N SER A 516 -36.08 21.88 9.46
CA SER A 516 -37.26 22.12 10.28
C SER A 516 -38.17 23.23 9.71
N GLN A 517 -37.62 24.21 9.00
CA GLN A 517 -38.38 25.31 8.40
C GLN A 517 -39.27 24.83 7.26
N GLU A 518 -38.77 23.91 6.44
CA GLU A 518 -39.50 23.36 5.29
C GLU A 518 -40.14 22.00 5.58
N ASN A 519 -39.93 21.45 6.77
CA ASN A 519 -40.32 20.09 7.16
C ASN A 519 -39.85 19.04 6.13
N THR A 520 -38.59 19.14 5.72
CA THR A 520 -37.97 18.27 4.71
C THR A 520 -36.67 17.65 5.22
N LEU A 521 -36.29 16.52 4.61
CA LEU A 521 -34.94 16.00 4.69
C LEU A 521 -34.17 16.41 3.43
N ASP A 522 -33.17 17.26 3.61
CA ASP A 522 -32.28 17.69 2.53
C ASP A 522 -31.11 16.70 2.43
N LEU A 523 -31.04 15.96 1.31
CA LEU A 523 -29.99 15.01 1.00
C LEU A 523 -28.93 15.68 0.13
N PHE A 524 -27.66 15.52 0.46
CA PHE A 524 -26.55 16.07 -0.32
C PHE A 524 -25.70 14.96 -0.91
N GLN A 525 -25.67 14.91 -2.24
CA GLN A 525 -24.80 14.04 -3.02
C GLN A 525 -23.73 14.90 -3.69
N VAL A 526 -22.49 14.81 -3.22
CA VAL A 526 -21.38 15.62 -3.74
C VAL A 526 -20.78 14.96 -4.96
N THR A 527 -20.53 15.74 -6.01
CA THR A 527 -19.95 15.19 -7.23
C THR A 527 -19.23 16.22 -8.08
N VAL A 528 -18.20 15.75 -8.78
CA VAL A 528 -17.46 16.48 -9.82
C VAL A 528 -17.77 15.96 -11.23
N SER A 529 -18.65 14.95 -11.36
CA SER A 529 -19.04 14.32 -12.63
C SER A 529 -20.48 14.67 -12.99
N LYS A 530 -20.75 14.90 -14.27
CA LYS A 530 -22.11 15.17 -14.80
C LYS A 530 -22.99 13.93 -14.89
N ALA A 531 -22.41 12.74 -14.74
CA ALA A 531 -23.12 11.47 -14.82
C ALA A 531 -23.09 10.78 -13.44
N HIS A 532 -24.13 11.02 -12.64
CA HIS A 532 -24.33 10.39 -11.35
C HIS A 532 -25.78 9.96 -11.20
N GLY A 533 -26.07 8.74 -11.64
CA GLY A 533 -27.40 8.17 -11.46
C GLY A 533 -27.73 7.97 -9.97
N VAL A 534 -28.98 8.22 -9.61
CA VAL A 534 -29.46 8.13 -8.22
C VAL A 534 -29.85 6.69 -7.92
N LYS A 535 -29.15 6.04 -6.99
CA LYS A 535 -29.46 4.66 -6.64
C LYS A 535 -30.78 4.57 -5.86
N VAL A 536 -31.75 3.79 -6.35
CA VAL A 536 -33.09 3.72 -5.74
C VAL A 536 -33.05 3.11 -4.33
N LYS A 537 -32.28 2.03 -4.14
CA LYS A 537 -32.20 1.32 -2.85
C LYS A 537 -31.76 2.18 -1.68
N GLY A 538 -30.80 3.09 -1.90
CA GLY A 538 -30.35 3.98 -0.83
C GLY A 538 -31.41 5.00 -0.43
N LEU A 539 -32.20 5.50 -1.39
CA LEU A 539 -33.34 6.38 -1.11
C LEU A 539 -34.44 5.66 -0.32
N GLU A 540 -34.76 4.42 -0.68
CA GLU A 540 -35.74 3.60 0.05
C GLU A 540 -35.28 3.35 1.49
N LYS A 541 -34.00 3.03 1.70
CA LYS A 541 -33.43 2.89 3.05
C LYS A 541 -33.60 4.15 3.89
N ILE A 542 -33.33 5.34 3.32
CA ILE A 542 -33.50 6.63 3.99
C ILE A 542 -34.97 6.87 4.34
N LYS A 543 -35.86 6.66 3.37
CA LYS A 543 -37.31 6.87 3.54
C LYS A 543 -37.88 6.01 4.68
N THR A 544 -37.42 4.76 4.78
CA THR A 544 -37.90 3.81 5.78
C THR A 544 -37.28 4.03 7.16
N HIS A 545 -35.97 4.32 7.24
CA HIS A 545 -35.23 4.27 8.51
C HIS A 545 -34.80 5.63 9.06
N VAL A 546 -34.86 6.70 8.26
CA VAL A 546 -34.42 8.04 8.67
C VAL A 546 -35.58 9.02 8.69
N TRP A 547 -36.33 9.10 7.59
CA TRP A 547 -37.38 10.11 7.44
C TRP A 547 -38.46 9.67 6.47
N ASN A 548 -39.70 9.54 6.96
CA ASN A 548 -40.85 9.18 6.13
C ASN A 548 -41.54 10.40 5.47
N GLY A 549 -41.11 11.63 5.80
CA GLY A 549 -41.68 12.86 5.24
C GLY A 549 -41.09 13.26 3.88
N ASN A 550 -41.21 14.53 3.51
CA ASN A 550 -40.73 15.04 2.22
C ASN A 550 -39.19 15.05 2.16
N ILE A 551 -38.64 14.69 1.00
CA ILE A 551 -37.21 14.60 0.74
C ILE A 551 -36.87 15.51 -0.44
N LYS A 552 -35.74 16.21 -0.36
CA LYS A 552 -35.13 16.94 -1.47
C LYS A 552 -33.72 16.43 -1.68
N LEU A 553 -33.33 16.22 -2.93
CA LEU A 553 -31.98 15.75 -3.27
C LEU A 553 -31.19 16.88 -3.95
N TYR A 554 -30.03 17.22 -3.40
CA TYR A 554 -29.12 18.23 -3.92
C TYR A 554 -27.85 17.56 -4.43
N PHE A 555 -27.56 17.75 -5.72
CA PHE A 555 -26.25 17.47 -6.29
C PHE A 555 -25.34 18.65 -6.02
N VAL A 556 -24.34 18.45 -5.17
CA VAL A 556 -23.41 19.50 -4.76
C VAL A 556 -22.22 19.47 -5.70
N VAL A 557 -22.00 20.54 -6.47
CA VAL A 557 -21.04 20.57 -7.59
C VAL A 557 -20.17 21.83 -7.56
N PRO A 558 -18.98 21.79 -8.15
CA PRO A 558 -18.18 22.99 -8.33
C PRO A 558 -18.82 23.92 -9.36
N SER A 559 -18.53 25.22 -9.26
CA SER A 559 -19.18 26.25 -10.09
C SER A 559 -19.03 26.07 -11.60
N ASP A 560 -17.96 25.41 -12.07
CA ASP A 560 -17.76 25.13 -13.49
C ASP A 560 -18.70 24.06 -14.05
N LYS A 561 -19.43 23.34 -13.19
CA LYS A 561 -20.44 22.35 -13.56
C LYS A 561 -21.86 22.84 -13.30
N PHE A 562 -22.05 23.88 -12.49
CA PHE A 562 -23.36 24.29 -12.00
C PHE A 562 -24.33 24.65 -13.13
N ASP A 563 -23.91 25.45 -14.11
CA ASP A 563 -24.82 26.01 -15.11
C ASP A 563 -25.43 24.93 -16.03
N ASP A 564 -24.68 23.86 -16.33
CA ASP A 564 -25.07 22.84 -17.32
C ASP A 564 -25.21 21.41 -16.75
N TYR A 565 -25.18 21.26 -15.42
CA TYR A 565 -25.45 19.99 -14.74
C TYR A 565 -26.84 19.39 -15.09
N PRO A 566 -26.93 18.18 -15.65
CA PRO A 566 -28.21 17.65 -16.09
C PRO A 566 -29.00 17.02 -14.94
N TRP A 567 -30.31 16.87 -15.14
CA TRP A 567 -31.14 15.98 -14.34
C TRP A 567 -30.60 14.54 -14.33
N GLN A 568 -30.67 13.87 -13.19
CA GLN A 568 -30.08 12.54 -13.01
C GLN A 568 -31.15 11.44 -12.96
N SER A 569 -30.92 10.39 -13.74
CA SER A 569 -31.79 9.21 -13.81
C SER A 569 -31.67 8.32 -12.57
N TYR A 570 -32.77 7.69 -12.17
CA TYR A 570 -32.78 6.66 -11.13
C TYR A 570 -32.14 5.35 -11.61
N ARG A 571 -31.35 4.69 -10.75
CA ARG A 571 -30.56 3.49 -11.05
C ARG A 571 -30.91 2.34 -10.11
N GLY A 572 -31.01 1.13 -10.68
CA GLY A 572 -31.23 -0.12 -9.97
C GLY A 572 -29.94 -0.87 -9.62
N LEU A 573 -30.08 -2.15 -9.24
CA LEU A 573 -29.00 -3.05 -8.77
C LEU A 573 -27.78 -3.15 -9.70
N ASN A 574 -27.97 -2.98 -11.02
CA ASN A 574 -26.89 -3.14 -12.01
C ASN A 574 -26.42 -1.80 -12.62
N ASN A 575 -26.67 -0.67 -11.95
CA ASN A 575 -26.49 0.69 -12.51
C ASN A 575 -27.27 0.94 -13.83
N LEU A 576 -28.23 0.09 -14.16
CA LEU A 576 -29.19 0.30 -15.22
C LEU A 576 -30.28 1.28 -14.76
N VAL A 577 -30.85 2.02 -15.70
CA VAL A 577 -31.97 2.92 -15.39
C VAL A 577 -33.12 2.11 -14.81
N SER A 578 -33.56 2.47 -13.61
CA SER A 578 -34.72 1.84 -12.98
C SER A 578 -35.99 2.53 -13.44
N TYR A 579 -36.95 1.72 -13.89
CA TYR A 579 -38.32 2.14 -14.17
C TYR A 579 -39.31 1.56 -13.15
N SER A 580 -38.84 0.73 -12.23
CA SER A 580 -39.63 0.06 -11.20
C SER A 580 -39.14 0.52 -9.84
N HIS A 581 -39.80 1.53 -9.28
CA HIS A 581 -39.52 2.09 -7.96
C HIS A 581 -40.79 2.69 -7.37
N SER A 582 -40.76 2.99 -6.07
CA SER A 582 -41.92 3.55 -5.38
C SER A 582 -42.35 4.90 -6.00
N PRO A 583 -43.66 5.19 -6.17
CA PRO A 583 -44.15 6.38 -6.86
C PRO A 583 -43.60 7.71 -6.32
N TRP A 584 -43.33 7.79 -5.02
CA TRP A 584 -42.78 8.99 -4.39
C TRP A 584 -41.39 9.38 -4.93
N ILE A 585 -40.66 8.45 -5.57
CA ILE A 585 -39.37 8.72 -6.21
C ILE A 585 -39.55 9.47 -7.54
N ASP A 586 -40.67 9.25 -8.24
CA ASP A 586 -41.00 10.04 -9.43
C ASP A 586 -41.28 11.50 -9.07
N ASP A 587 -41.82 11.74 -7.87
CA ASP A 587 -42.10 13.07 -7.31
C ASP A 587 -40.90 13.68 -6.56
N LEU A 588 -39.77 12.97 -6.46
CA LEU A 588 -38.57 13.45 -5.76
C LEU A 588 -37.96 14.65 -6.50
N ARG A 589 -37.92 15.80 -5.84
CA ARG A 589 -37.30 17.00 -6.38
C ARG A 589 -35.78 16.89 -6.31
N GLN A 590 -35.15 17.08 -7.46
CA GLN A 590 -33.71 17.15 -7.60
C GLN A 590 -33.30 18.61 -7.79
N TYR A 591 -32.20 19.00 -7.16
CA TYR A 591 -31.59 20.31 -7.29
C TYR A 591 -30.11 20.12 -7.57
N VAL A 592 -29.48 21.06 -8.26
CA VAL A 592 -28.02 21.22 -8.21
C VAL A 592 -27.71 22.43 -7.33
N LEU A 593 -26.67 22.30 -6.51
CA LEU A 593 -26.19 23.29 -5.56
C LEU A 593 -24.74 23.65 -5.89
N ASP A 594 -24.48 24.94 -6.02
CA ASP A 594 -23.16 25.48 -6.33
C ASP A 594 -22.32 25.65 -5.06
N ILE A 595 -21.10 25.11 -5.08
CA ILE A 595 -20.06 25.48 -4.13
C ILE A 595 -19.10 26.45 -4.82
N ASN A 596 -19.30 27.74 -4.53
CA ASN A 596 -18.49 28.81 -5.09
C ASN A 596 -17.09 28.84 -4.48
N LEU A 597 -16.10 28.41 -5.26
CA LEU A 597 -14.69 28.44 -4.88
C LEU A 597 -14.07 29.87 -4.89
N ARG A 598 -14.83 30.94 -5.17
CA ARG A 598 -14.33 32.32 -5.39
C ARG A 598 -14.66 33.35 -4.31
N GLU A 599 -15.54 33.07 -3.34
CA GLU A 599 -16.13 34.12 -2.46
C GLU A 599 -15.27 34.58 -1.27
N PHE A 600 -14.03 34.13 -1.11
CA PHE A 600 -13.17 34.51 0.03
C PHE A 600 -12.40 35.84 -0.11
N TYR A 601 -12.58 36.60 -1.19
CA TYR A 601 -11.80 37.83 -1.43
C TYR A 601 -12.44 39.14 -0.97
N SER A 602 -13.67 39.15 -0.46
CA SER A 602 -14.38 40.43 -0.20
C SER A 602 -14.48 40.86 1.26
N ASN A 603 -14.06 40.05 2.23
CA ASN A 603 -14.16 40.39 3.65
C ASN A 603 -12.81 40.26 4.37
N ASN A 604 -11.89 41.18 4.11
CA ASN A 604 -10.93 41.69 5.11
C ASN A 604 -10.32 42.98 4.59
N ASP A 605 -10.33 44.01 5.43
CA ASP A 605 -10.06 45.41 5.10
C ASP A 605 -8.74 45.66 4.36
N ASN A 606 -8.87 46.34 3.23
CA ASN A 606 -7.84 46.60 2.23
C ASN A 606 -6.89 47.78 2.58
N ASN A 607 -6.52 47.99 3.86
CA ASN A 607 -5.74 49.19 4.22
C ASN A 607 -4.42 48.99 5.00
N ASP A 608 -3.99 47.76 5.34
CA ASP A 608 -2.73 47.59 6.12
C ASP A 608 -1.65 46.68 5.49
N ILE A 609 -1.81 46.26 4.22
CA ILE A 609 -0.88 45.29 3.60
C ILE A 609 0.30 45.96 2.87
N GLN A 610 0.28 47.27 2.62
CA GLN A 610 1.37 47.92 1.87
C GLN A 610 2.61 48.26 2.71
N THR A 611 2.51 48.27 4.04
CA THR A 611 3.62 48.64 4.96
C THR A 611 4.36 47.44 5.57
N SER A 612 3.79 46.22 5.52
CA SER A 612 4.40 45.02 6.12
C SER A 612 5.26 44.19 5.16
N VAL A 613 5.03 44.33 3.84
CA VAL A 613 5.78 43.59 2.80
C VAL A 613 7.19 44.17 2.59
N GLU A 614 7.38 45.48 2.79
CA GLU A 614 8.71 46.11 2.68
C GLU A 614 9.62 45.78 3.88
N GLN A 615 9.09 45.63 5.09
CA GLN A 615 9.88 45.26 6.27
C GLN A 615 10.29 43.77 6.32
N CYS A 616 9.57 42.88 5.62
CA CYS A 616 9.92 41.45 5.60
C CYS A 616 11.06 41.14 4.63
N ASN A 617 11.16 41.86 3.51
CA ASN A 617 12.21 41.67 2.50
C ASN A 617 13.60 42.13 2.98
N ASP A 618 13.67 43.16 3.83
CA ASP A 618 14.95 43.61 4.41
C ASP A 618 15.52 42.63 5.44
N ASN A 619 14.66 41.88 6.15
CA ASN A 619 15.07 40.90 7.15
C ASN A 619 15.54 39.57 6.51
N LEU A 620 14.94 39.14 5.41
CA LEU A 620 15.38 37.97 4.65
C LEU A 620 16.74 38.20 3.97
N THR A 621 16.98 39.42 3.49
CA THR A 621 18.27 39.79 2.88
C THR A 621 19.39 39.82 3.92
N ARG A 622 19.11 40.24 5.17
CA ARG A 622 20.09 40.21 6.28
C ARG A 622 20.42 38.80 6.79
N ALA A 623 19.46 37.87 6.79
CA ALA A 623 19.67 36.47 7.21
C ALA A 623 20.52 35.66 6.22
N TYR A 624 20.49 36.02 4.93
CA TYR A 624 21.25 35.34 3.89
C TYR A 624 22.77 35.64 3.95
N TYR A 625 23.16 36.83 4.42
CA TYR A 625 24.58 37.20 4.57
C TYR A 625 25.22 36.67 5.87
N THR A 626 24.45 36.36 6.91
CA THR A 626 24.96 35.80 8.18
C THR A 626 25.18 34.29 8.14
N THR A 627 24.52 33.56 7.24
CA THR A 627 24.66 32.10 7.07
C THR A 627 25.86 31.68 6.21
N GLN A 628 26.46 32.60 5.44
CA GLN A 628 27.68 32.30 4.67
C GLN A 628 28.97 32.35 5.52
N SER A 629 29.03 33.14 6.60
CA SER A 629 30.22 33.21 7.46
C SER A 629 30.35 32.01 8.42
N SER A 630 29.26 31.32 8.70
CA SER A 630 29.19 30.18 9.64
C SER A 630 29.44 28.81 8.98
N ARG A 631 29.27 28.69 7.65
CA ARG A 631 29.58 27.45 6.89
C ARG A 631 31.07 27.10 6.82
N GLY A 632 31.97 28.05 7.09
CA GLY A 632 33.43 27.83 7.11
C GLY A 632 33.95 27.10 8.35
N ARG A 633 33.19 27.04 9.46
CA ARG A 633 33.65 26.44 10.73
C ARG A 633 33.22 24.99 10.96
N TRP A 634 32.14 24.53 10.34
CA TRP A 634 31.56 23.20 10.56
C TRP A 634 32.22 22.05 9.77
N ARG A 635 33.13 22.35 8.83
CA ARG A 635 33.84 21.32 8.04
C ARG A 635 35.02 20.65 8.77
N ARG A 636 35.44 21.13 9.95
CA ARG A 636 36.61 20.58 10.67
C ARG A 636 36.28 19.61 11.82
N THR A 637 35.03 19.55 12.30
CA THR A 637 34.66 18.72 13.46
C THR A 637 33.95 17.40 13.10
N LYS A 638 33.53 17.20 11.85
CA LYS A 638 32.85 15.96 11.41
C LYS A 638 33.79 14.79 11.08
N LYS A 639 35.11 15.01 11.10
CA LYS A 639 36.12 14.00 10.69
C LYS A 639 36.68 13.15 11.84
N GLN A 640 36.09 13.23 13.04
CA GLN A 640 36.64 12.58 14.25
C GLN A 640 35.60 11.82 15.09
N GLN A 641 34.39 11.60 14.56
CA GLN A 641 33.30 10.87 15.26
C GLN A 641 32.70 9.71 14.45
N ASP A 642 33.20 9.43 13.25
CA ASP A 642 32.66 8.40 12.33
C ASP A 642 33.38 7.03 12.40
N GLU A 643 34.15 6.73 13.46
CA GLU A 643 34.93 5.47 13.56
C GLU A 643 34.48 4.50 14.66
N SER A 644 33.28 4.65 15.26
CA SER A 644 32.83 3.74 16.34
C SER A 644 31.39 3.22 16.29
N ILE A 645 30.68 3.35 15.16
CA ILE A 645 29.35 2.73 14.98
C ILE A 645 29.32 1.99 13.63
N THR A 646 30.00 0.86 13.58
CA THR A 646 29.94 -0.06 12.43
C THR A 646 29.91 -1.49 12.95
N GLN A 647 28.74 -1.92 13.43
CA GLN A 647 28.33 -3.33 13.54
C GLN A 647 26.83 -3.35 13.88
N LEU A 648 26.05 -4.14 13.12
CA LEU A 648 24.59 -4.41 13.23
C LEU A 648 23.62 -3.58 12.37
N TYR A 649 23.86 -3.46 11.06
CA TYR A 649 22.82 -3.03 10.11
C TYR A 649 22.80 -3.91 8.86
N LEU A 650 22.27 -5.14 8.96
CA LEU A 650 21.91 -5.95 7.80
C LEU A 650 20.73 -6.89 8.16
N LEU A 651 19.60 -6.74 7.45
CA LEU A 651 18.46 -7.66 7.23
C LEU A 651 17.13 -7.58 8.01
N ASN A 652 16.90 -6.67 8.97
CA ASN A 652 15.64 -6.68 9.75
C ASN A 652 14.50 -5.73 9.29
N GLU A 653 14.49 -5.28 8.04
CA GLU A 653 13.54 -4.25 7.57
C GLU A 653 12.42 -4.76 6.68
N GLU A 654 11.53 -5.59 7.23
CA GLU A 654 10.10 -5.68 6.92
C GLU A 654 9.51 -6.72 7.88
N LEU A 655 8.35 -6.47 8.51
CA LEU A 655 7.71 -7.41 9.47
C LEU A 655 6.19 -7.34 9.28
N ILE A 656 5.61 -8.38 8.66
CA ILE A 656 4.18 -8.74 8.62
C ILE A 656 4.00 -10.11 9.31
N CYS A 657 4.94 -10.50 10.17
CA CYS A 657 4.99 -11.85 10.72
C CYS A 657 4.92 -11.85 12.23
N ILE A 658 4.06 -12.73 12.74
CA ILE A 658 3.79 -12.88 14.16
C ILE A 658 4.95 -13.66 14.78
N THR A 659 5.60 -13.11 15.80
CA THR A 659 6.62 -13.82 16.58
C THR A 659 5.95 -14.58 17.72
N GLU A 660 6.42 -15.81 18.02
CA GLU A 660 5.98 -16.57 19.20
C GLU A 660 6.32 -15.80 20.48
N GLY A 661 5.33 -15.09 21.01
CA GLY A 661 5.46 -14.25 22.20
C GLY A 661 4.09 -13.89 22.74
N LYS A 662 3.47 -14.85 23.44
CA LYS A 662 2.20 -14.74 24.18
C LYS A 662 0.96 -14.45 23.33
N LEU A 663 0.63 -15.39 22.44
CA LEU A 663 -0.78 -15.74 22.24
C LEU A 663 -1.31 -16.38 23.54
N PRO A 664 -2.59 -16.19 23.93
CA PRO A 664 -3.15 -16.92 25.07
C PRO A 664 -3.13 -18.43 24.77
N LEU A 665 -2.15 -19.13 25.36
CA LEU A 665 -1.94 -20.59 25.40
C LEU A 665 -2.25 -21.34 24.09
N TRP A 666 -1.26 -21.38 23.20
CA TRP A 666 -1.14 -22.37 22.13
C TRP A 666 -0.10 -23.42 22.54
N ASP A 667 -0.37 -24.18 23.60
CA ASP A 667 0.46 -25.34 23.97
C ASP A 667 0.03 -26.56 23.14
N CYS A 668 0.85 -26.96 22.18
CA CYS A 668 0.77 -28.28 21.53
C CYS A 668 1.51 -29.36 22.35
N HIS A 669 1.37 -29.35 23.69
CA HIS A 669 2.04 -30.32 24.56
C HIS A 669 1.22 -31.53 24.97
N ASP A 670 -0.08 -31.60 24.64
CA ASP A 670 -0.92 -32.76 25.02
C ASP A 670 -1.25 -33.65 23.81
N ARG A 671 -0.26 -34.34 23.22
CA ARG A 671 -0.53 -35.38 22.17
C ARG A 671 0.44 -36.57 22.15
N GLU A 672 0.97 -37.02 23.29
CA GLU A 672 1.64 -38.34 23.35
C GLU A 672 0.90 -39.41 24.18
N ASP A 673 -0.16 -39.08 24.93
CA ASP A 673 -0.80 -40.04 25.85
C ASP A 673 -2.16 -40.63 25.42
N LEU A 674 -2.57 -40.53 24.15
CA LEU A 674 -3.88 -41.06 23.68
C LEU A 674 -3.79 -42.10 22.55
N LEU A 675 -2.72 -42.89 22.50
CA LEU A 675 -2.59 -44.05 21.60
C LEU A 675 -2.50 -45.41 22.32
N HIS A 676 -2.91 -45.48 23.59
CA HIS A 676 -3.17 -46.74 24.29
C HIS A 676 -4.56 -46.73 24.94
N GLU A 677 -5.60 -46.89 24.13
CA GLU A 677 -6.84 -47.62 24.45
C GLU A 677 -7.83 -47.50 23.28
N SER A 678 -7.68 -48.36 22.28
CA SER A 678 -8.71 -49.17 21.59
C SER A 678 -8.15 -49.82 20.34
#